data_AF-A0A7L5JM58-F1
#
_entry.id   AF-A0A7L5JM58-F1
#
_cell.length_a   1.000
_cell.length_b   1.000
_cell.length_c   1.000
_cell.angle_alpha   90.00
_cell.angle_beta   90.00
_cell.angle_gamma   90.00
#
_symmetry.space_group_name_H-M   'P 1'
#
loop_
_entity.id
_entity.type
_entity.pdbx_description
1 polymer ?
#
loop_
_entity_poly.entity_id
_entity_poly.type
_entity_poly.pdbx_seq_one_letter_code
_entity_poly.pdbx_strand_id
1 'polypeptide(L)'
;MSEIEEYTTKKVFELRKNKQLSDAYKIASHLFKNDPNDEWTQKAYAWVLIDIIKIESTKNLELAKNFFNQLNSINFVTHDDILTKQIELLKPKLDSAYSHIQQAEQLSKNGKHQEALNIFQNIKQSGNLSINHHESYGWILYRYVKAFENTLTIDALKKILFEYLNLKNERPSLLHSMILQIAVHYASTHKDFDIFKFFQIWNPKYLQKDDIRKQYNEGKEFPSLLSRLLKVIINNQTPYDINYLIHEIKNENLIIESIRETFFWKIFQAHKDNQINFMWSVLNYYVNTYSNYGPSHWHSEILKLAERYMIEDNQWRFYEFIKNWNIQNFTNEDWREEINGEYTNKSLALKSLKKLFDIVRSSNKDQEDIGWIINLYQYALKKLENDIWLLREYAILLNKTNKIDEAIQIYKSIILELSDQAYAWHEFSNIIKNRNKYLSISMLCKAITIQPNEDFLGEIRLDLAELLLDSGQLNEGLVELTKYRNHREEKGWKITEKFHILFSKVSNIESSSLDNKTFYESSKSEAEEYILSNIPSTYVVLYETFKNKEGKERLIFTDFKNVEFVTNRKKSKSLVNAIKNDVFEVKLHYDNANKRYLVLKIEKSLHKIDEIINSAQEEIAIVDHINTQKKLFHYVINSRQDGVIHFDQTDLRPNIGDFIKIKYYSSNDKNSSKTKINILKVELTDKIDNSLLKDVSGELQVKHNSNGFFGFIKDYYIPENLLILNNIDKVCSAKANAKILFNGKKWVAYELNNVTLVENNQTLEEEEFDYLDDI
;
A
#
# COMPACT_ATOMS: atom_id res chain seq x y z
N MET A 1 72.74 31.35 68.57
CA MET A 1 71.63 30.38 68.68
C MET A 1 71.30 29.91 67.28
N SER A 2 71.63 28.66 67.00
CA SER A 2 71.29 27.94 65.78
C SER A 2 69.78 27.71 65.72
N GLU A 3 69.09 28.29 64.75
CA GLU A 3 67.74 27.82 64.41
C GLU A 3 67.88 26.39 63.89
N ILE A 4 67.34 25.44 64.66
CA ILE A 4 67.08 24.08 64.20
C ILE A 4 66.06 24.23 63.09
N GLU A 5 66.47 24.01 61.83
CA GLU A 5 65.53 23.91 60.72
C GLU A 5 64.52 22.82 61.06
N GLU A 6 63.27 23.21 61.30
CA GLU A 6 62.19 22.26 61.60
C GLU A 6 61.79 21.55 60.30
N TYR A 7 62.36 20.36 60.07
CA TYR A 7 62.02 19.50 58.93
C TYR A 7 60.64 18.87 59.13
N THR A 8 59.57 19.57 58.72
CA THR A 8 58.19 19.06 58.73
C THR A 8 57.51 19.29 57.38
N THR A 9 56.53 18.44 57.04
CA THR A 9 55.70 18.61 55.82
C THR A 9 54.95 19.94 55.83
N LYS A 10 54.53 20.43 57.01
CA LYS A 10 53.94 21.76 57.20
C LYS A 10 54.89 22.88 56.76
N LYS A 11 56.18 22.79 57.14
CA LYS A 11 57.19 23.76 56.72
C LYS A 11 57.47 23.71 55.22
N VAL A 12 57.45 22.52 54.61
CA VAL A 12 57.54 22.37 53.14
C VAL A 12 56.41 23.11 52.42
N PHE A 13 55.15 22.93 52.85
CA PHE A 13 54.01 23.62 52.23
C PHE A 13 54.04 25.13 52.45
N GLU A 14 54.52 25.60 53.61
CA GLU A 14 54.72 27.03 53.90
C GLU A 14 55.75 27.65 52.93
N LEU A 15 56.94 27.04 52.81
CA LEU A 15 58.00 27.50 51.91
C LEU A 15 57.58 27.45 50.44
N ARG A 16 56.86 26.39 50.04
CA ARG A 16 56.26 26.26 48.71
C ARG A 16 55.28 27.41 48.42
N LYS A 17 54.37 27.70 49.35
CA LYS A 17 53.39 28.81 49.22
C LYS A 17 54.09 30.17 49.12
N ASN A 18 55.22 30.35 49.79
CA ASN A 18 56.06 31.54 49.71
C ASN A 18 57.02 31.57 48.50
N LYS A 19 56.91 30.59 47.57
CA LYS A 19 57.76 30.45 46.37
C LYS A 19 59.26 30.22 46.65
N GLN A 20 59.62 29.81 47.86
CA GLN A 20 61.00 29.46 48.26
C GLN A 20 61.29 27.99 47.91
N LEU A 21 61.26 27.68 46.61
CA LEU A 21 61.26 26.29 46.13
C LEU A 21 62.56 25.52 46.36
N SER A 22 63.71 26.21 46.40
CA SER A 22 65.02 25.57 46.67
C SER A 22 65.06 24.99 48.09
N ASP A 23 64.64 25.78 49.07
CA ASP A 23 64.63 25.36 50.48
C ASP A 23 63.49 24.38 50.74
N ALA A 24 62.32 24.59 50.11
CA ALA A 24 61.23 23.60 50.13
C ALA A 24 61.67 22.24 49.57
N TYR A 25 62.44 22.22 48.47
CA TYR A 25 62.96 20.99 47.86
C TYR A 25 63.99 20.30 48.74
N LYS A 26 64.92 21.03 49.37
CA LYS A 26 65.90 20.46 50.31
C LYS A 26 65.19 19.75 51.47
N ILE A 27 64.22 20.42 52.10
CA ILE A 27 63.46 19.86 53.21
C ILE A 27 62.61 18.68 52.75
N ALA A 28 61.87 18.83 51.64
CA ALA A 28 60.99 17.77 51.13
C ALA A 28 61.77 16.53 50.67
N SER A 29 62.93 16.70 50.02
CA SER A 29 63.80 15.60 49.61
C SER A 29 64.44 14.90 50.81
N HIS A 30 64.81 15.63 51.87
CA HIS A 30 65.30 15.04 53.12
C HIS A 30 64.21 14.23 53.84
N LEU A 31 62.99 14.78 53.93
CA LEU A 31 61.84 14.07 54.49
C LEU A 31 61.53 12.79 53.70
N PHE A 32 61.47 12.88 52.37
CA PHE A 32 61.18 11.73 51.51
C PHE A 32 62.26 10.64 51.56
N LYS A 33 63.54 11.01 51.76
CA LYS A 33 64.62 10.02 51.96
C LYS A 33 64.50 9.27 53.30
N ASN A 34 64.07 9.97 54.35
CA ASN A 34 63.97 9.39 55.69
C ASN A 34 62.68 8.60 55.89
N ASP A 35 61.59 9.02 55.25
CA ASP A 35 60.29 8.35 55.32
C ASP A 35 59.58 8.35 53.94
N PRO A 36 60.00 7.47 53.01
CA PRO A 36 59.48 7.46 51.64
C PRO A 36 58.04 6.94 51.52
N ASN A 37 57.50 6.31 52.56
CA ASN A 37 56.16 5.69 52.56
C ASN A 37 55.10 6.52 53.29
N ASP A 38 55.47 7.64 53.93
CA ASP A 38 54.50 8.55 54.52
C ASP A 38 53.77 9.38 53.44
N GLU A 39 52.43 9.32 53.47
CA GLU A 39 51.56 9.98 52.49
C GLU A 39 51.79 11.50 52.40
N TRP A 40 51.93 12.16 53.55
CA TRP A 40 52.10 13.62 53.60
C TRP A 40 53.46 14.04 53.07
N THR A 41 54.49 13.24 53.34
CA THR A 41 55.85 13.41 52.84
C THR A 41 55.91 13.22 51.33
N GLN A 42 55.28 12.17 50.80
CA GLN A 42 55.14 11.94 49.36
C GLN A 42 54.43 13.10 48.66
N LYS A 43 53.29 13.57 49.20
CA LYS A 43 52.54 14.71 48.67
C LYS A 43 53.33 16.02 48.72
N ALA A 44 54.00 16.29 49.84
CA ALA A 44 54.82 17.49 50.00
C ALA A 44 55.97 17.53 48.99
N TYR A 45 56.64 16.39 48.78
CA TYR A 45 57.71 16.27 47.77
C TYR A 45 57.19 16.38 46.34
N ALA A 46 56.10 15.68 46.01
CA ALA A 46 55.50 15.70 44.68
C ALA A 46 55.03 17.12 44.27
N TRP A 47 54.39 17.86 45.16
CA TRP A 47 53.92 19.23 44.88
C TRP A 47 55.05 20.23 44.69
N VAL A 48 56.16 20.09 45.44
CA VAL A 48 57.36 20.91 45.23
C VAL A 48 58.00 20.58 43.88
N LEU A 49 58.13 19.29 43.53
CA LEU A 49 58.62 18.85 42.22
C LEU A 49 57.74 19.40 41.09
N ILE A 50 56.41 19.32 41.20
CA ILE A 50 55.47 19.87 40.20
C ILE A 50 55.71 21.36 39.95
N ASP A 51 55.88 22.16 41.01
CA ASP A 51 56.09 23.60 40.86
C ASP A 51 57.47 23.94 40.28
N ILE A 52 58.51 23.17 40.65
CA ILE A 52 59.84 23.28 40.05
C ILE A 52 59.77 22.92 38.56
N ILE A 53 59.14 21.81 38.19
CA ILE A 53 59.00 21.37 36.79
C ILE A 53 58.22 22.42 35.98
N LYS A 54 57.17 23.04 36.53
CA LYS A 54 56.45 24.13 35.86
C LYS A 54 57.34 25.33 35.55
N ILE A 55 58.28 25.67 36.42
CA ILE A 55 59.22 26.77 36.18
C ILE A 55 60.32 26.34 35.22
N GLU A 56 60.99 25.22 35.50
CA GLU A 56 62.15 24.75 34.73
C GLU A 56 61.78 24.31 33.32
N SER A 57 60.54 23.85 33.07
CA SER A 57 60.06 23.57 31.71
C SER A 57 60.10 24.78 30.77
N THR A 58 60.23 26.00 31.31
CA THR A 58 60.39 27.23 30.53
C THR A 58 61.81 27.79 30.53
N LYS A 59 62.72 27.24 31.35
CA LYS A 59 64.10 27.74 31.53
C LYS A 59 65.17 26.72 31.13
N ASN A 60 65.07 25.50 31.65
CA ASN A 60 66.02 24.42 31.42
C ASN A 60 65.27 23.07 31.36
N LEU A 61 65.04 22.62 30.13
CA LEU A 61 64.25 21.42 29.85
C LEU A 61 64.90 20.14 30.42
N GLU A 62 66.22 20.03 30.39
CA GLU A 62 66.93 18.85 30.91
C GLU A 62 66.82 18.76 32.44
N LEU A 63 66.89 19.90 33.14
CA LEU A 63 66.59 19.93 34.58
C LEU A 63 65.13 19.58 34.87
N ALA A 64 64.19 20.10 34.07
CA ALA A 64 62.78 19.76 34.21
C ALA A 64 62.51 18.25 34.02
N LYS A 65 63.14 17.62 33.02
CA LYS A 65 63.08 16.17 32.80
C LYS A 65 63.66 15.38 33.98
N ASN A 66 64.78 15.83 34.54
CA ASN A 66 65.39 15.19 35.71
C ASN A 66 64.46 15.24 36.93
N PHE A 67 63.83 16.38 37.22
CA PHE A 67 62.85 16.49 38.30
C PHE A 67 61.57 15.69 38.00
N PHE A 68 61.16 15.60 36.74
CA PHE A 68 60.02 14.76 36.35
C PHE A 68 60.30 13.26 36.51
N ASN A 69 61.53 12.82 36.26
CA ASN A 69 61.95 11.44 36.56
C ASN A 69 61.90 11.15 38.07
N GLN A 70 62.31 12.13 38.90
CA GLN A 70 62.14 12.01 40.36
C GLN A 70 60.65 11.93 40.74
N LEU A 71 59.80 12.77 40.14
CA LEU A 71 58.36 12.76 40.38
C LEU A 71 57.71 11.43 39.99
N ASN A 72 58.10 10.83 38.87
CA ASN A 72 57.62 9.51 38.42
C ASN A 72 58.16 8.35 39.26
N SER A 73 59.27 8.54 39.98
CA SER A 73 59.85 7.51 40.85
C SER A 73 59.13 7.38 42.21
N ILE A 74 58.24 8.33 42.54
CA ILE A 74 57.45 8.28 43.77
C ILE A 74 56.39 7.18 43.64
N ASN A 75 56.48 6.17 44.51
CA ASN A 75 55.47 5.12 44.62
C ASN A 75 54.38 5.54 45.63
N PHE A 76 53.37 6.27 45.16
CA PHE A 76 52.33 6.83 46.02
C PHE A 76 51.57 5.76 46.80
N VAL A 77 51.51 5.88 48.13
CA VAL A 77 50.77 4.93 48.99
C VAL A 77 49.25 5.10 48.89
N THR A 78 48.77 6.26 48.45
CA THR A 78 47.35 6.56 48.21
C THR A 78 47.14 7.18 46.82
N HIS A 79 46.00 6.88 46.19
CA HIS A 79 45.63 7.50 44.91
C HIS A 79 45.09 8.93 45.13
N ASP A 80 45.61 9.89 44.37
CA ASP A 80 45.17 11.29 44.39
C ASP A 80 44.86 11.75 42.96
N ASP A 81 43.58 11.92 42.64
CA ASP A 81 43.10 12.32 41.31
C ASP A 81 43.67 13.67 40.85
N ILE A 82 43.84 14.62 41.77
CA ILE A 82 44.31 15.96 41.45
C ILE A 82 45.80 15.91 41.11
N LEU A 83 46.57 15.20 41.91
CA LEU A 83 48.01 15.02 41.68
C LEU A 83 48.27 14.26 40.39
N THR A 84 47.53 13.17 40.15
CA THR A 84 47.63 12.36 38.93
C THR A 84 47.36 13.21 37.68
N LYS A 85 46.28 14.00 37.68
CA LYS A 85 45.98 14.96 36.58
C LYS A 85 47.09 15.99 36.39
N GLN A 86 47.70 16.50 37.48
CA GLN A 86 48.81 17.46 37.36
C GLN A 86 50.05 16.82 36.74
N ILE A 87 50.40 15.59 37.12
CA ILE A 87 51.54 14.85 36.54
C ILE A 87 51.32 14.64 35.03
N GLU A 88 50.10 14.26 34.63
CA GLU A 88 49.75 14.09 33.22
C GLU A 88 49.84 15.40 32.42
N LEU A 89 49.43 16.54 32.99
CA LEU A 89 49.55 17.86 32.37
C LEU A 89 51.00 18.33 32.20
N LEU A 90 51.95 17.77 32.94
CA LEU A 90 53.37 18.11 32.83
C LEU A 90 54.08 17.33 31.73
N LYS A 91 53.68 16.08 31.45
CA LYS A 91 54.27 15.22 30.41
C LYS A 91 54.48 15.94 29.07
N PRO A 92 53.48 16.61 28.47
CA PRO A 92 53.68 17.25 27.18
C PRO A 92 54.61 18.46 27.25
N LYS A 93 54.70 19.17 28.39
CA LYS A 93 55.58 20.34 28.58
C LYS A 93 57.08 20.01 28.57
N LEU A 94 57.41 18.73 28.71
CA LEU A 94 58.78 18.22 28.72
C LEU A 94 59.27 17.80 27.33
N ASP A 95 58.40 17.89 26.33
CA ASP A 95 58.78 17.76 24.92
C ASP A 95 59.49 19.03 24.44
N SER A 96 60.64 18.87 23.81
CA SER A 96 61.42 19.97 23.22
C SER A 96 60.64 20.79 22.19
N ALA A 97 59.63 20.20 21.55
CA ALA A 97 58.78 20.88 20.57
C ALA A 97 57.54 21.55 21.20
N TYR A 98 57.26 21.35 22.49
CA TYR A 98 55.99 21.77 23.11
C TYR A 98 55.68 23.27 22.99
N SER A 99 56.65 24.13 23.28
CA SER A 99 56.49 25.59 23.19
C SER A 99 56.18 26.04 21.76
N HIS A 100 56.89 25.49 20.79
CA HIS A 100 56.70 25.76 19.36
C HIS A 100 55.33 25.25 18.87
N ILE A 101 54.85 24.11 19.38
CA ILE A 101 53.53 23.57 19.04
C ILE A 101 52.42 24.45 19.57
N GLN A 102 52.51 24.88 20.84
CA GLN A 102 51.55 25.82 21.43
C GLN A 102 51.52 27.15 20.65
N GLN A 103 52.69 27.65 20.25
CA GLN A 103 52.80 28.82 19.40
C GLN A 103 52.11 28.59 18.04
N ALA A 104 52.36 27.47 17.38
CA ALA A 104 51.74 27.14 16.09
C ALA A 104 50.22 27.01 16.21
N GLU A 105 49.69 26.41 17.28
CA GLU A 105 48.25 26.34 17.53
C GLU A 105 47.62 27.72 17.73
N GLN A 106 48.27 28.60 18.49
CA GLN A 106 47.80 29.97 18.70
C GLN A 106 47.80 30.76 17.38
N LEU A 107 48.89 30.69 16.61
CA LEU A 107 48.98 31.31 15.29
C LEU A 107 47.87 30.79 14.36
N SER A 108 47.65 29.49 14.37
CA SER A 108 46.60 28.84 13.58
C SER A 108 45.19 29.30 13.98
N LYS A 109 44.90 29.44 15.28
CA LYS A 109 43.62 29.95 15.78
C LYS A 109 43.41 31.43 15.45
N ASN A 110 44.50 32.20 15.36
CA ASN A 110 44.47 33.64 15.04
C ASN A 110 44.53 33.94 13.52
N GLY A 111 44.30 32.95 12.65
CA GLY A 111 44.27 33.13 11.20
C GLY A 111 45.64 33.13 10.50
N LYS A 112 46.75 33.03 11.25
CA LYS A 112 48.12 32.99 10.71
C LYS A 112 48.53 31.58 10.31
N HIS A 113 47.78 30.98 9.39
CA HIS A 113 47.89 29.56 9.08
C HIS A 113 49.22 29.16 8.41
N GLN A 114 49.79 30.02 7.55
CA GLN A 114 51.08 29.75 6.90
C GLN A 114 52.24 29.72 7.93
N GLU A 115 52.27 30.68 8.86
CA GLU A 115 53.27 30.74 9.92
C GLU A 115 53.19 29.48 10.81
N ALA A 116 51.97 29.08 11.19
CA ALA A 116 51.73 27.86 11.95
C ALA A 116 52.20 26.59 11.23
N LEU A 117 51.95 26.50 9.91
CA LEU A 117 52.39 25.38 9.08
C LEU A 117 53.91 25.31 8.99
N ASN A 118 54.58 26.45 8.78
CA ASN A 118 56.04 26.52 8.71
C ASN A 118 56.71 26.01 10.00
N ILE A 119 56.13 26.29 11.17
CA ILE A 119 56.65 25.77 12.45
C ILE A 119 56.63 24.23 12.46
N PHE A 120 55.51 23.61 12.07
CA PHE A 120 55.41 22.15 12.02
C PHE A 120 56.33 21.52 10.97
N GLN A 121 56.52 22.18 9.83
CA GLN A 121 57.49 21.73 8.82
C GLN A 121 58.92 21.74 9.37
N ASN A 122 59.31 22.75 10.13
CA ASN A 122 60.62 22.81 10.79
C ASN A 122 60.78 21.73 11.88
N ILE A 123 59.74 21.50 12.69
CA ILE A 123 59.73 20.42 13.70
C ILE A 123 59.91 19.05 13.03
N LYS A 124 59.23 18.83 11.90
CA LYS A 124 59.34 17.60 11.12
C LYS A 124 60.72 17.43 10.48
N GLN A 125 61.28 18.47 9.86
CA GLN A 125 62.61 18.44 9.24
C GLN A 125 63.73 18.19 10.27
N SER A 126 63.57 18.67 11.51
CA SER A 126 64.49 18.42 12.61
C SER A 126 64.31 17.04 13.29
N GLY A 127 63.38 16.20 12.82
CA GLY A 127 63.14 14.86 13.37
C GLY A 127 62.41 14.84 14.72
N ASN A 128 61.90 15.98 15.18
CA ASN A 128 61.31 16.15 16.51
C ASN A 128 59.78 16.03 16.53
N LEU A 129 59.16 15.61 15.43
CA LEU A 129 57.71 15.42 15.35
C LEU A 129 57.30 14.10 16.02
N SER A 130 56.93 14.18 17.29
CA SER A 130 56.35 13.06 18.04
C SER A 130 54.92 12.74 17.62
N ILE A 131 54.52 11.48 17.80
CA ILE A 131 53.15 10.99 17.53
C ILE A 131 52.09 11.78 18.29
N ASN A 132 52.41 12.26 19.50
CA ASN A 132 51.51 13.04 20.36
C ASN A 132 51.11 14.38 19.73
N HIS A 133 51.85 14.85 18.72
CA HIS A 133 51.63 16.14 18.06
C HIS A 133 51.00 16.03 16.69
N HIS A 134 50.74 14.80 16.24
CA HIS A 134 50.13 14.55 14.94
C HIS A 134 48.72 15.16 14.84
N GLU A 135 47.95 15.16 15.92
CA GLU A 135 46.60 15.71 15.90
C GLU A 135 46.63 17.24 15.74
N SER A 136 47.44 17.92 16.55
CA SER A 136 47.69 19.36 16.44
C SER A 136 48.16 19.72 15.03
N TYR A 137 49.07 18.93 14.45
CA TYR A 137 49.53 19.14 13.09
C TYR A 137 48.40 18.96 12.07
N GLY A 138 47.60 17.90 12.21
CA GLY A 138 46.49 17.64 11.31
C GLY A 138 45.44 18.76 11.33
N TRP A 139 45.14 19.35 12.50
CA TRP A 139 44.27 20.53 12.60
C TRP A 139 44.86 21.76 11.91
N ILE A 140 46.18 21.94 11.96
CA ILE A 140 46.87 23.03 11.27
C ILE A 140 46.81 22.83 9.75
N LEU A 141 47.04 21.62 9.26
CA LEU A 141 46.88 21.27 7.83
C LEU A 141 45.44 21.54 7.37
N TYR A 142 44.44 21.08 8.12
CA TYR A 142 43.02 21.34 7.83
C TYR A 142 42.71 22.84 7.72
N ARG A 143 43.09 23.64 8.74
CA ARG A 143 42.82 25.09 8.75
C ARG A 143 43.57 25.83 7.64
N TYR A 144 44.80 25.40 7.35
CA TYR A 144 45.57 25.93 6.23
C TYR A 144 44.85 25.71 4.91
N VAL A 145 44.46 24.46 4.60
CA VAL A 145 43.74 24.18 3.36
C VAL A 145 42.44 24.97 3.30
N LYS A 146 41.67 25.01 4.40
CA LYS A 146 40.41 25.76 4.45
C LYS A 146 40.58 27.25 4.14
N ALA A 147 41.68 27.86 4.59
CA ALA A 147 41.94 29.29 4.35
C ALA A 147 42.39 29.59 2.92
N PHE A 148 43.03 28.62 2.24
CA PHE A 148 43.65 28.82 0.93
C PHE A 148 43.06 27.93 -0.17
N GLU A 149 41.93 27.27 0.06
CA GLU A 149 41.35 26.28 -0.86
C GLU A 149 41.09 26.83 -2.27
N ASN A 150 40.76 28.12 -2.39
CA ASN A 150 40.50 28.78 -3.67
C ASN A 150 41.77 29.16 -4.45
N THR A 151 42.95 29.11 -3.82
CA THR A 151 44.23 29.47 -4.45
C THR A 151 45.20 28.30 -4.59
N LEU A 152 44.96 27.21 -3.85
CA LEU A 152 45.79 26.02 -3.90
C LEU A 152 45.68 25.30 -5.25
N THR A 153 46.83 24.95 -5.83
CA THR A 153 46.89 24.04 -6.98
C THR A 153 46.57 22.61 -6.54
N ILE A 154 46.14 21.78 -7.49
CA ILE A 154 45.81 20.37 -7.24
C ILE A 154 47.01 19.63 -6.63
N ASP A 155 48.24 19.88 -7.11
CA ASP A 155 49.46 19.25 -6.60
C ASP A 155 49.80 19.71 -5.18
N ALA A 156 49.58 20.99 -4.86
CA ALA A 156 49.77 21.52 -3.52
C ALA A 156 48.78 20.88 -2.54
N LEU A 157 47.49 20.79 -2.92
CA LEU A 157 46.48 20.12 -2.12
C LEU A 157 46.82 18.64 -1.90
N LYS A 158 47.15 17.90 -2.96
CA LYS A 158 47.52 16.49 -2.87
C LYS A 158 48.66 16.28 -1.87
N LYS A 159 49.73 17.10 -1.94
CA LYS A 159 50.85 17.03 -0.99
C LYS A 159 50.38 17.20 0.46
N ILE A 160 49.51 18.16 0.73
CA ILE A 160 48.97 18.42 2.09
C ILE A 160 48.08 17.26 2.57
N LEU A 161 47.20 16.75 1.71
CA LEU A 161 46.32 15.62 2.03
C LEU A 161 47.12 14.34 2.30
N PHE A 162 48.14 14.05 1.49
CA PHE A 162 49.06 12.93 1.73
C PHE A 162 49.87 13.12 3.00
N GLU A 163 50.32 14.35 3.29
CA GLU A 163 51.00 14.66 4.53
C GLU A 163 50.11 14.35 5.74
N TYR A 164 48.85 14.76 5.73
CA TYR A 164 47.88 14.39 6.76
C TYR A 164 47.67 12.88 6.87
N LEU A 165 47.55 12.17 5.75
CA LEU A 165 47.33 10.71 5.74
C LEU A 165 48.51 9.93 6.33
N ASN A 166 49.72 10.46 6.25
CA ASN A 166 50.93 9.89 6.88
C ASN A 166 51.01 10.16 8.40
N LEU A 167 50.19 11.05 8.94
CA LEU A 167 50.09 11.26 10.37
C LEU A 167 49.30 10.12 11.02
N LYS A 168 49.86 9.56 12.10
CA LYS A 168 49.23 8.52 12.94
C LYS A 168 48.15 9.08 13.87
N ASN A 169 47.23 9.88 13.31
CA ASN A 169 46.06 10.39 14.01
C ASN A 169 45.05 9.28 14.29
N GLU A 170 44.27 9.42 15.37
CA GLU A 170 43.12 8.55 15.63
C GLU A 170 42.10 8.62 14.48
N ARG A 171 41.61 7.45 14.07
CA ARG A 171 40.62 7.29 12.99
C ARG A 171 39.65 6.16 13.36
N PRO A 172 38.32 6.36 13.22
CA PRO A 172 37.66 7.59 12.76
C PRO A 172 37.76 8.73 13.79
N SER A 173 37.72 9.98 13.33
CA SER A 173 37.71 11.18 14.20
C SER A 173 37.10 12.38 13.47
N LEU A 174 36.66 13.39 14.21
CA LEU A 174 36.11 14.64 13.63
C LEU A 174 37.07 15.26 12.62
N LEU A 175 38.35 15.35 12.96
CA LEU A 175 39.37 15.86 12.05
C LEU A 175 39.43 15.04 10.76
N HIS A 176 39.32 13.72 10.84
CA HIS A 176 39.34 12.85 9.66
C HIS A 176 38.16 13.12 8.72
N SER A 177 36.95 13.29 9.27
CA SER A 177 35.75 13.68 8.51
C SER A 177 35.90 15.09 7.91
N MET A 178 36.48 16.04 8.66
CA MET A 178 36.73 17.40 8.18
C MET A 178 37.71 17.45 6.99
N ILE A 179 38.71 16.56 6.98
CA ILE A 179 39.64 16.42 5.83
C ILE A 179 38.91 15.91 4.59
N LEU A 180 38.03 14.91 4.73
CA LEU A 180 37.20 14.44 3.62
C LEU A 180 36.27 15.55 3.14
N GLN A 181 35.66 16.31 4.05
CA GLN A 181 34.78 17.43 3.72
C GLN A 181 35.48 18.49 2.87
N ILE A 182 36.73 18.86 3.20
CA ILE A 182 37.53 19.78 2.38
C ILE A 182 37.82 19.19 1.01
N ALA A 183 38.23 17.91 0.93
CA ALA A 183 38.52 17.28 -0.34
C ALA A 183 37.28 17.24 -1.26
N VAL A 184 36.11 16.93 -0.69
CA VAL A 184 34.81 16.96 -1.41
C VAL A 184 34.47 18.38 -1.87
N HIS A 185 34.69 19.39 -1.02
CA HIS A 185 34.44 20.78 -1.40
C HIS A 185 35.36 21.23 -2.54
N TYR A 186 36.67 20.97 -2.43
CA TYR A 186 37.64 21.32 -3.47
C TYR A 186 37.35 20.63 -4.80
N ALA A 187 37.00 19.33 -4.75
CA ALA A 187 36.61 18.57 -5.93
C ALA A 187 35.36 19.12 -6.63
N SER A 188 34.48 19.83 -5.92
CA SER A 188 33.27 20.43 -6.52
C SER A 188 33.58 21.58 -7.48
N THR A 189 34.76 22.21 -7.38
CA THR A 189 35.23 23.28 -8.25
C THR A 189 36.42 22.87 -9.15
N HIS A 190 37.13 21.79 -8.80
CA HIS A 190 38.30 21.31 -9.54
C HIS A 190 38.09 19.88 -10.05
N LYS A 191 37.55 19.74 -11.26
CA LYS A 191 37.14 18.44 -11.84
C LYS A 191 38.29 17.44 -12.05
N ASP A 192 39.51 17.95 -12.27
CA ASP A 192 40.71 17.12 -12.48
C ASP A 192 41.25 16.48 -11.18
N PHE A 193 40.71 16.88 -10.02
CA PHE A 193 41.04 16.21 -8.77
C PHE A 193 40.23 14.90 -8.64
N ASP A 194 40.94 13.77 -8.72
CA ASP A 194 40.38 12.44 -8.57
C ASP A 194 39.96 12.18 -7.10
N ILE A 195 38.75 12.65 -6.78
CA ILE A 195 38.14 12.54 -5.46
C ILE A 195 37.87 11.08 -5.08
N PHE A 196 37.58 10.20 -6.04
CA PHE A 196 37.34 8.79 -5.74
C PHE A 196 38.63 8.11 -5.33
N LYS A 197 39.72 8.33 -6.06
CA LYS A 197 41.04 7.80 -5.67
C LYS A 197 41.48 8.32 -4.32
N PHE A 198 41.26 9.61 -4.04
CA PHE A 198 41.52 10.14 -2.70
C PHE A 198 40.67 9.44 -1.64
N PHE A 199 39.37 9.26 -1.86
CA PHE A 199 38.47 8.59 -0.93
C PHE A 199 38.89 7.14 -0.64
N GLN A 200 39.41 6.41 -1.65
CA GLN A 200 39.99 5.09 -1.45
C GLN A 200 41.18 5.11 -0.48
N ILE A 201 42.09 6.07 -0.64
CA ILE A 201 43.29 6.22 0.21
C ILE A 201 42.89 6.73 1.61
N TRP A 202 41.89 7.61 1.69
CA TRP A 202 41.31 8.09 2.95
C TRP A 202 40.67 6.94 3.76
N ASN A 203 40.24 5.87 3.08
CA ASN A 203 39.65 4.64 3.60
C ASN A 203 38.18 4.82 4.09
N PRO A 204 37.18 4.39 3.28
CA PRO A 204 35.76 4.57 3.57
C PRO A 204 35.29 3.95 4.90
N LYS A 205 36.02 2.98 5.46
CA LYS A 205 35.71 2.37 6.75
C LYS A 205 35.73 3.37 7.92
N TYR A 206 36.36 4.53 7.73
CA TYR A 206 36.42 5.58 8.75
C TYR A 206 35.29 6.62 8.63
N LEU A 207 34.28 6.40 7.78
CA LEU A 207 33.06 7.21 7.80
C LEU A 207 32.37 7.12 9.17
N GLN A 208 32.07 8.26 9.76
CA GLN A 208 31.31 8.35 11.00
C GLN A 208 29.80 8.36 10.73
N LYS A 209 29.01 8.12 11.78
CA LYS A 209 27.53 8.18 11.70
C LYS A 209 27.03 9.53 11.16
N ASP A 210 27.72 10.61 11.48
CA ASP A 210 27.35 11.97 11.04
C ASP A 210 27.77 12.25 9.59
N ASP A 211 28.71 11.48 9.03
CA ASP A 211 29.13 11.60 7.63
C ASP A 211 28.10 10.98 6.67
N ILE A 212 27.29 10.04 7.16
CA ILE A 212 26.28 9.30 6.38
C ILE A 212 24.85 9.81 6.60
N ARG A 213 24.59 10.55 7.68
CA ARG A 213 23.26 11.10 7.99
C ARG A 213 23.10 12.51 7.43
N LYS A 214 21.87 12.84 7.04
CA LYS A 214 21.50 14.22 6.72
C LYS A 214 21.62 15.09 7.96
N GLN A 215 21.96 16.36 7.77
CA GLN A 215 22.14 17.32 8.84
C GLN A 215 20.98 18.33 8.82
N TYR A 216 20.55 18.80 9.98
CA TYR A 216 19.50 19.82 10.09
C TYR A 216 20.09 21.07 10.71
N ASN A 217 19.91 22.21 10.04
CA ASN A 217 20.28 23.51 10.58
C ASN A 217 19.25 24.57 10.17
N GLU A 218 18.75 25.35 11.13
CA GLU A 218 17.78 26.43 10.90
C GLU A 218 16.55 26.02 10.07
N GLY A 219 16.02 24.81 10.30
CA GLY A 219 14.88 24.27 9.57
C GLY A 219 15.19 23.82 8.12
N LYS A 220 16.45 23.90 7.69
CA LYS A 220 16.92 23.38 6.40
C LYS A 220 17.61 22.03 6.60
N GLU A 221 17.26 21.09 5.73
CA GLU A 221 17.91 19.79 5.64
C GLU A 221 19.09 19.87 4.66
N PHE A 222 20.24 19.37 5.07
CA PHE A 222 21.47 19.31 4.28
C PHE A 222 21.85 17.85 3.98
N PRO A 223 22.31 17.55 2.76
CA PRO A 223 22.78 16.21 2.41
C PRO A 223 23.99 15.81 3.25
N SER A 224 24.10 14.51 3.51
CA SER A 224 25.25 13.94 4.23
C SER A 224 26.56 14.16 3.48
N LEU A 225 27.70 14.00 4.17
CA LEU A 225 29.02 14.10 3.53
C LEU A 225 29.17 13.04 2.44
N LEU A 226 28.69 11.82 2.67
CA LEU A 226 28.67 10.75 1.66
C LEU A 226 27.83 11.12 0.44
N SER A 227 26.61 11.65 0.63
CA SER A 227 25.76 12.07 -0.49
C SER A 227 26.40 13.21 -1.28
N ARG A 228 27.07 14.16 -0.61
CA ARG A 228 27.84 15.24 -1.27
C ARG A 228 29.04 14.70 -2.05
N LEU A 229 29.77 13.73 -1.51
CA LEU A 229 30.88 13.06 -2.18
C LEU A 229 30.42 12.38 -3.47
N LEU A 230 29.37 11.55 -3.39
CA LEU A 230 28.80 10.85 -4.54
C LEU A 230 28.27 11.82 -5.60
N LYS A 231 27.64 12.92 -5.16
CA LYS A 231 27.23 14.02 -6.04
C LYS A 231 28.39 14.59 -6.84
N VAL A 232 29.53 14.84 -6.19
CA VAL A 232 30.72 15.37 -6.87
C VAL A 232 31.30 14.34 -7.84
N ILE A 233 31.43 13.08 -7.43
CA ILE A 233 31.91 11.98 -8.29
C ILE A 233 31.09 11.90 -9.59
N ILE A 234 29.76 11.86 -9.47
CA ILE A 234 28.85 11.69 -10.61
C ILE A 234 28.78 12.95 -11.49
N ASN A 235 28.83 14.15 -10.90
CA ASN A 235 28.77 15.40 -11.66
C ASN A 235 30.08 15.68 -12.40
N ASN A 236 31.21 15.29 -11.82
CA ASN A 236 32.52 15.42 -12.45
C ASN A 236 32.84 14.29 -13.42
N GLN A 237 31.98 13.26 -13.51
CA GLN A 237 32.24 12.04 -14.28
C GLN A 237 33.53 11.32 -13.84
N THR A 238 33.88 11.43 -12.56
CA THR A 238 35.02 10.74 -11.98
C THR A 238 34.76 9.22 -12.04
N PRO A 239 35.65 8.41 -12.64
CA PRO A 239 35.51 6.96 -12.63
C PRO A 239 35.44 6.43 -11.19
N TYR A 240 34.48 5.55 -10.92
CA TYR A 240 34.30 4.98 -9.58
C TYR A 240 33.81 3.54 -9.63
N ASP A 241 34.09 2.80 -8.56
CA ASP A 241 33.69 1.41 -8.38
C ASP A 241 32.65 1.31 -7.27
N ILE A 242 31.42 1.00 -7.66
CA ILE A 242 30.28 0.85 -6.75
C ILE A 242 30.41 -0.40 -5.87
N ASN A 243 30.98 -1.50 -6.38
CA ASN A 243 31.18 -2.72 -5.61
C ASN A 243 32.19 -2.51 -4.50
N TYR A 244 33.26 -1.75 -4.79
CA TYR A 244 34.20 -1.29 -3.76
C TYR A 244 33.50 -0.48 -2.67
N LEU A 245 32.66 0.49 -3.04
CA LEU A 245 31.91 1.30 -2.07
C LEU A 245 30.99 0.41 -1.20
N ILE A 246 30.26 -0.52 -1.82
CA ILE A 246 29.35 -1.45 -1.13
C ILE A 246 30.13 -2.31 -0.14
N HIS A 247 31.26 -2.88 -0.56
CA HIS A 247 32.12 -3.71 0.27
C HIS A 247 32.67 -2.95 1.49
N GLU A 248 33.20 -1.75 1.28
CA GLU A 248 33.88 -1.00 2.35
C GLU A 248 32.91 -0.35 3.34
N ILE A 249 31.77 0.18 2.87
CA ILE A 249 30.78 0.87 3.71
C ILE A 249 29.78 -0.13 4.33
N LYS A 250 29.62 -1.32 3.72
CA LYS A 250 28.71 -2.39 4.16
C LYS A 250 27.25 -1.96 4.29
N ASN A 251 26.82 -1.01 3.45
CA ASN A 251 25.43 -0.57 3.36
C ASN A 251 25.08 -0.27 1.90
N GLU A 252 24.70 -1.33 1.18
CA GLU A 252 24.36 -1.25 -0.24
C GLU A 252 23.24 -0.25 -0.50
N ASN A 253 22.11 -0.35 0.22
CA ASN A 253 20.95 0.50 0.00
C ASN A 253 21.29 1.99 0.13
N LEU A 254 22.08 2.38 1.13
CA LEU A 254 22.52 3.78 1.31
C LEU A 254 23.29 4.32 0.09
N ILE A 255 24.19 3.50 -0.47
CA ILE A 255 25.01 3.88 -1.62
C ILE A 255 24.14 3.99 -2.87
N ILE A 256 23.33 2.96 -3.14
CA ILE A 256 22.44 2.92 -4.30
C ILE A 256 21.46 4.10 -4.24
N GLU A 257 20.79 4.34 -3.11
CA GLU A 257 19.86 5.46 -2.97
C GLU A 257 20.55 6.81 -3.15
N SER A 258 21.75 7.01 -2.59
CA SER A 258 22.47 8.27 -2.74
C SER A 258 22.92 8.54 -4.19
N ILE A 259 23.30 7.48 -4.93
CA ILE A 259 23.61 7.56 -6.36
C ILE A 259 22.35 7.90 -7.15
N ARG A 260 21.24 7.18 -6.91
CA ARG A 260 19.96 7.39 -7.59
C ARG A 260 19.39 8.80 -7.32
N GLU A 261 19.44 9.27 -6.08
CA GLU A 261 19.09 10.65 -5.70
C GLU A 261 19.92 11.68 -6.50
N THR A 262 21.23 11.44 -6.64
CA THR A 262 22.10 12.32 -7.42
C THR A 262 21.67 12.37 -8.88
N PHE A 263 21.36 11.23 -9.50
CA PHE A 263 20.87 11.18 -10.88
C PHE A 263 19.53 11.88 -11.02
N PHE A 264 18.60 11.69 -10.08
CA PHE A 264 17.32 12.40 -10.08
C PHE A 264 17.52 13.91 -10.15
N TRP A 265 18.32 14.48 -9.24
CA TRP A 265 18.57 15.92 -9.24
C TRP A 265 19.32 16.41 -10.47
N LYS A 266 20.22 15.59 -11.03
CA LYS A 266 20.94 15.89 -12.27
C LYS A 266 19.98 15.96 -13.46
N ILE A 267 19.03 15.04 -13.57
CA ILE A 267 17.98 15.02 -14.60
C ILE A 267 17.04 16.20 -14.42
N PHE A 268 16.54 16.42 -13.20
CA PHE A 268 15.62 17.51 -12.87
C PHE A 268 16.24 18.88 -13.17
N GLN A 269 17.50 19.10 -12.79
CA GLN A 269 18.19 20.36 -13.06
C GLN A 269 18.46 20.55 -14.56
N ALA A 270 18.86 19.49 -15.29
CA ALA A 270 19.03 19.56 -16.75
C ALA A 270 17.72 19.96 -17.46
N HIS A 271 16.57 19.45 -17.01
CA HIS A 271 15.27 19.90 -17.49
C HIS A 271 15.03 21.39 -17.16
N LYS A 272 15.24 21.79 -15.91
CA LYS A 272 15.05 23.18 -15.44
C LYS A 272 15.89 24.18 -16.22
N ASP A 273 17.10 23.80 -16.61
CA ASP A 273 18.04 24.62 -17.38
C ASP A 273 17.85 24.48 -18.90
N ASN A 274 16.79 23.81 -19.35
CA ASN A 274 16.46 23.56 -20.75
C ASN A 274 17.54 22.79 -21.54
N GLN A 275 18.35 21.97 -20.87
CA GLN A 275 19.40 21.14 -21.46
C GLN A 275 18.86 19.76 -21.87
N ILE A 276 17.87 19.75 -22.77
CA ILE A 276 17.06 18.57 -23.09
C ILE A 276 17.89 17.37 -23.61
N ASN A 277 18.83 17.60 -24.53
CA ASN A 277 19.66 16.50 -25.07
C ASN A 277 20.59 15.89 -24.02
N PHE A 278 21.11 16.72 -23.10
CA PHE A 278 21.92 16.25 -21.98
C PHE A 278 21.07 15.48 -20.97
N MET A 279 19.86 15.94 -20.68
CA MET A 279 18.92 15.20 -19.84
C MET A 279 18.64 13.79 -20.41
N TRP A 280 18.44 13.66 -21.73
CA TRP A 280 18.25 12.35 -22.36
C TRP A 280 19.45 11.43 -22.26
N SER A 281 20.67 11.96 -22.44
CA SER A 281 21.88 11.14 -22.29
C SER A 281 22.06 10.66 -20.85
N VAL A 282 21.72 11.49 -19.86
CA VAL A 282 21.76 11.14 -18.44
C VAL A 282 20.73 10.05 -18.11
N LEU A 283 19.48 10.17 -18.58
CA LEU A 283 18.44 9.16 -18.39
C LEU A 283 18.83 7.80 -18.99
N ASN A 284 19.34 7.80 -20.23
CA ASN A 284 19.79 6.58 -20.91
C ASN A 284 20.97 5.92 -20.19
N TYR A 285 21.97 6.72 -19.80
CA TYR A 285 23.11 6.21 -19.02
C TYR A 285 22.64 5.61 -17.68
N TYR A 286 21.70 6.27 -17.01
CA TYR A 286 21.18 5.82 -15.73
C TYR A 286 20.52 4.44 -15.83
N VAL A 287 19.54 4.25 -16.72
CA VAL A 287 18.80 2.98 -16.81
C VAL A 287 19.70 1.82 -17.25
N ASN A 288 20.66 2.08 -18.13
CA ASN A 288 21.59 1.05 -18.58
C ASN A 288 22.61 0.63 -17.50
N THR A 289 22.82 1.46 -16.47
CA THR A 289 23.85 1.23 -15.46
C THR A 289 23.26 0.81 -14.10
N TYR A 290 22.12 1.36 -13.69
CA TYR A 290 21.63 1.25 -12.29
C TYR A 290 20.28 0.56 -12.11
N SER A 291 19.62 0.08 -13.16
CA SER A 291 18.34 -0.64 -13.03
C SER A 291 18.48 -2.02 -12.36
N ASN A 292 19.66 -2.63 -12.40
CA ASN A 292 19.89 -3.97 -11.83
C ASN A 292 20.01 -3.99 -10.29
N TYR A 293 19.99 -2.83 -9.62
CA TYR A 293 20.04 -2.74 -8.15
C TYR A 293 18.65 -2.79 -7.49
N GLY A 294 17.64 -3.29 -8.20
CA GLY A 294 16.31 -3.53 -7.65
C GLY A 294 15.46 -2.28 -7.40
N PRO A 295 14.24 -2.45 -6.84
CA PRO A 295 13.28 -1.37 -6.60
C PRO A 295 13.72 -0.42 -5.48
N SER A 296 13.50 0.88 -5.65
CA SER A 296 13.72 1.87 -4.58
C SER A 296 12.95 3.18 -4.80
N HIS A 297 12.93 4.04 -3.78
CA HIS A 297 12.24 5.33 -3.86
C HIS A 297 12.79 6.20 -4.98
N TRP A 298 14.09 6.47 -5.00
CA TRP A 298 14.68 7.34 -6.03
C TRP A 298 14.66 6.74 -7.44
N HIS A 299 14.61 5.41 -7.58
CA HIS A 299 14.41 4.77 -8.87
C HIS A 299 13.01 5.04 -9.45
N SER A 300 12.01 5.05 -8.56
CA SER A 300 10.61 5.37 -8.90
C SER A 300 10.46 6.87 -9.21
N GLU A 301 11.11 7.75 -8.46
CA GLU A 301 11.13 9.19 -8.75
C GLU A 301 11.76 9.51 -10.12
N ILE A 302 12.78 8.76 -10.55
CA ILE A 302 13.35 8.90 -11.90
C ILE A 302 12.35 8.43 -12.98
N LEU A 303 11.59 7.36 -12.73
CA LEU A 303 10.49 6.96 -13.62
C LEU A 303 9.42 8.06 -13.73
N LYS A 304 9.09 8.75 -12.62
CA LYS A 304 8.17 9.91 -12.66
C LYS A 304 8.69 11.04 -13.56
N LEU A 305 10.00 11.31 -13.54
CA LEU A 305 10.59 12.29 -14.46
C LEU A 305 10.50 11.82 -15.92
N ALA A 306 10.82 10.56 -16.20
CA ALA A 306 10.72 10.00 -17.54
C ALA A 306 9.27 10.02 -18.06
N GLU A 307 8.31 9.62 -17.24
CA GLU A 307 6.87 9.67 -17.56
C GLU A 307 6.43 11.10 -17.86
N ARG A 308 6.84 12.06 -17.04
CA ARG A 308 6.47 13.48 -17.20
C ARG A 308 7.09 14.13 -18.44
N TYR A 309 8.36 13.82 -18.73
CA TYR A 309 9.11 14.54 -19.78
C TYR A 309 9.10 13.85 -21.13
N MET A 310 8.89 12.52 -21.20
CA MET A 310 8.77 11.79 -22.47
C MET A 310 7.31 11.83 -22.96
N ILE A 311 6.93 12.99 -23.48
CA ILE A 311 5.60 13.30 -24.05
C ILE A 311 5.74 13.78 -25.50
N GLU A 312 4.62 13.86 -26.22
CA GLU A 312 4.53 14.41 -27.58
C GLU A 312 5.57 13.77 -28.53
N ASP A 313 6.34 14.58 -29.26
CA ASP A 313 7.37 14.15 -30.20
C ASP A 313 8.51 13.34 -29.56
N ASN A 314 8.61 13.36 -28.22
CA ASN A 314 9.60 12.59 -27.46
C ASN A 314 9.02 11.34 -26.79
N GLN A 315 7.72 11.07 -26.93
CA GLN A 315 7.05 9.93 -26.28
C GLN A 315 7.69 8.58 -26.66
N TRP A 316 8.21 8.45 -27.88
CA TRP A 316 8.87 7.23 -28.37
C TRP A 316 10.05 6.79 -27.49
N ARG A 317 10.72 7.72 -26.80
CA ARG A 317 11.87 7.43 -25.92
C ARG A 317 11.49 6.57 -24.73
N PHE A 318 10.23 6.67 -24.30
CA PHE A 318 9.75 5.97 -23.11
C PHE A 318 9.76 4.46 -23.29
N TYR A 319 9.60 3.95 -24.52
CA TYR A 319 9.60 2.52 -24.82
C TYR A 319 10.93 1.84 -24.41
N GLU A 320 12.05 2.35 -24.91
CA GLU A 320 13.37 1.81 -24.55
C GLU A 320 13.74 2.13 -23.10
N PHE A 321 13.34 3.31 -22.60
CA PHE A 321 13.55 3.68 -21.21
C PHE A 321 12.91 2.68 -20.25
N ILE A 322 11.60 2.41 -20.37
CA ILE A 322 10.88 1.56 -19.41
C ILE A 322 11.34 0.10 -19.50
N LYS A 323 11.73 -0.35 -20.69
CA LYS A 323 12.32 -1.67 -20.92
C LYS A 323 13.62 -1.83 -20.13
N ASN A 324 14.52 -0.84 -20.21
CA ASN A 324 15.79 -0.86 -19.48
C ASN A 324 15.64 -0.46 -18.00
N TRP A 325 14.62 0.30 -17.65
CA TRP A 325 14.24 0.59 -16.26
C TRP A 325 13.84 -0.69 -15.52
N ASN A 326 13.36 -1.70 -16.26
CA ASN A 326 12.93 -3.01 -15.79
C ASN A 326 11.70 -2.95 -14.87
N ILE A 327 10.58 -3.46 -15.40
CA ILE A 327 9.27 -3.48 -14.74
C ILE A 327 9.24 -4.18 -13.37
N GLN A 328 10.20 -5.06 -13.09
CA GLN A 328 10.29 -5.72 -11.78
C GLN A 328 10.68 -4.74 -10.67
N ASN A 329 11.14 -3.54 -11.02
CA ASN A 329 11.52 -2.49 -10.09
C ASN A 329 10.36 -1.62 -9.59
N PHE A 330 9.11 -1.90 -10.00
CA PHE A 330 7.96 -1.24 -9.38
C PHE A 330 7.87 -1.60 -7.89
N THR A 331 7.87 -0.58 -7.04
CA THR A 331 7.60 -0.70 -5.61
C THR A 331 6.11 -0.91 -5.36
N ASN A 332 5.73 -1.32 -4.14
CA ASN A 332 4.32 -1.43 -3.76
C ASN A 332 3.59 -0.07 -3.82
N GLU A 333 4.28 1.04 -3.57
CA GLU A 333 3.69 2.38 -3.64
C GLU A 333 3.40 2.80 -5.09
N ASP A 334 4.19 2.33 -6.07
CA ASP A 334 3.96 2.68 -7.49
C ASP A 334 2.66 2.12 -8.07
N TRP A 335 2.04 1.15 -7.38
CA TRP A 335 0.74 0.59 -7.73
C TRP A 335 -0.44 1.31 -7.07
N ARG A 336 -0.17 2.22 -6.13
CA ARG A 336 -1.21 2.98 -5.42
C ARG A 336 -1.46 4.33 -6.06
N GLU A 337 -2.68 4.81 -5.92
CA GLU A 337 -3.03 6.17 -6.32
C GLU A 337 -2.37 7.20 -5.41
N GLU A 338 -1.96 8.34 -5.99
CA GLU A 338 -1.39 9.45 -5.23
C GLU A 338 -2.48 10.49 -4.95
N ILE A 339 -2.73 10.79 -3.68
CA ILE A 339 -3.71 11.79 -3.27
C ILE A 339 -3.01 13.14 -3.07
N ASN A 340 -3.30 14.09 -3.96
CA ASN A 340 -2.77 15.45 -3.92
C ASN A 340 -3.90 16.44 -3.63
N GLY A 341 -4.21 16.62 -2.34
CA GLY A 341 -5.36 17.42 -1.91
C GLY A 341 -6.67 16.74 -2.33
N GLU A 342 -7.47 17.43 -3.14
CA GLU A 342 -8.73 16.89 -3.69
C GLU A 342 -8.54 16.00 -4.92
N TYR A 343 -7.35 16.02 -5.53
CA TYR A 343 -7.07 15.27 -6.75
C TYR A 343 -6.47 13.91 -6.45
N THR A 344 -7.12 12.86 -6.96
CA THR A 344 -6.58 11.49 -6.92
C THR A 344 -5.93 11.18 -8.27
N ASN A 345 -4.62 11.05 -8.25
CA ASN A 345 -3.82 10.71 -9.43
C ASN A 345 -3.72 9.20 -9.57
N LYS A 346 -3.90 8.70 -10.80
CA LYS A 346 -3.60 7.30 -11.13
C LYS A 346 -2.18 6.92 -10.72
N SER A 347 -2.01 5.66 -10.34
CA SER A 347 -0.72 5.10 -9.93
C SER A 347 0.36 5.25 -11.00
N LEU A 348 1.62 5.33 -10.58
CA LEU A 348 2.76 5.45 -11.49
C LEU A 348 2.83 4.27 -12.48
N ALA A 349 2.53 3.07 -11.99
CA ALA A 349 2.44 1.87 -12.83
C ALA A 349 1.37 2.02 -13.92
N LEU A 350 0.15 2.44 -13.57
CA LEU A 350 -0.93 2.63 -14.55
C LEU A 350 -0.60 3.73 -15.57
N LYS A 351 -0.01 4.85 -15.14
CA LYS A 351 0.43 5.92 -16.06
C LYS A 351 1.50 5.41 -17.03
N SER A 352 2.46 4.63 -16.53
CA SER A 352 3.53 4.04 -17.34
C SER A 352 2.99 3.03 -18.36
N LEU A 353 2.08 2.14 -17.94
CA LEU A 353 1.40 1.18 -18.82
C LEU A 353 0.62 1.89 -19.91
N LYS A 354 -0.18 2.90 -19.53
CA LYS A 354 -0.99 3.68 -20.47
C LYS A 354 -0.12 4.33 -21.54
N LYS A 355 0.96 5.00 -21.13
CA LYS A 355 1.91 5.65 -22.04
C LYS A 355 2.56 4.64 -22.99
N LEU A 356 2.96 3.48 -22.46
CA LEU A 356 3.53 2.40 -23.24
C LEU A 356 2.54 1.83 -24.28
N PHE A 357 1.29 1.63 -23.89
CA PHE A 357 0.21 1.22 -24.80
C PHE A 357 -0.02 2.22 -25.91
N ASP A 358 -0.07 3.53 -25.61
CA ASP A 358 -0.28 4.55 -26.63
C ASP A 358 0.89 4.62 -27.63
N ILE A 359 2.13 4.33 -27.19
CA ILE A 359 3.30 4.19 -28.08
C ILE A 359 3.13 3.00 -29.03
N VAL A 360 2.84 1.82 -28.47
CA VAL A 360 2.69 0.57 -29.26
C VAL A 360 1.50 0.67 -30.23
N ARG A 361 0.41 1.32 -29.80
CA ARG A 361 -0.79 1.51 -30.61
C ARG A 361 -0.57 2.47 -31.78
N SER A 362 0.14 3.58 -31.58
CA SER A 362 0.37 4.61 -32.62
C SER A 362 1.46 4.25 -33.62
N SER A 363 2.36 3.35 -33.25
CA SER A 363 3.46 2.93 -34.12
C SER A 363 3.02 1.85 -35.12
N ASN A 364 3.42 1.98 -36.39
CA ASN A 364 3.40 0.89 -37.39
C ASN A 364 4.51 -0.15 -37.13
N LYS A 365 4.91 -0.33 -35.86
CA LYS A 365 5.92 -1.29 -35.43
C LYS A 365 5.33 -2.70 -35.41
N ASP A 366 4.76 -3.13 -36.54
CA ASP A 366 4.19 -4.46 -36.70
C ASP A 366 5.28 -5.57 -36.71
N GLN A 367 6.55 -5.22 -36.46
CA GLN A 367 7.71 -6.10 -36.47
C GLN A 367 8.51 -6.14 -35.14
N GLU A 368 8.18 -5.34 -34.12
CA GLU A 368 8.86 -5.41 -32.81
C GLU A 368 8.19 -6.44 -31.88
N ASP A 369 9.00 -7.27 -31.21
CA ASP A 369 8.52 -8.19 -30.18
C ASP A 369 8.02 -7.43 -28.94
N ILE A 370 6.69 -7.31 -28.82
CA ILE A 370 6.01 -6.73 -27.64
C ILE A 370 5.67 -7.77 -26.57
N GLY A 371 6.20 -9.01 -26.65
CA GLY A 371 5.91 -10.08 -25.70
C GLY A 371 6.26 -9.72 -24.25
N TRP A 372 7.31 -8.93 -24.04
CA TRP A 372 7.66 -8.41 -22.71
C TRP A 372 6.59 -7.46 -22.14
N ILE A 373 5.88 -6.72 -23.00
CA ILE A 373 4.75 -5.83 -22.63
C ILE A 373 3.52 -6.65 -22.26
N ILE A 374 3.26 -7.75 -22.99
CA ILE A 374 2.20 -8.70 -22.64
C ILE A 374 2.41 -9.25 -21.23
N ASN A 375 3.64 -9.67 -20.90
CA ASN A 375 3.99 -10.17 -19.55
C ASN A 375 3.82 -9.09 -18.48
N LEU A 376 4.17 -7.85 -18.81
CA LEU A 376 3.95 -6.70 -17.94
C LEU A 376 2.46 -6.48 -17.64
N TYR A 377 1.60 -6.48 -18.65
CA TYR A 377 0.15 -6.33 -18.45
C TYR A 377 -0.44 -7.49 -17.64
N GLN A 378 0.02 -8.73 -17.85
CA GLN A 378 -0.39 -9.87 -17.03
C GLN A 378 0.00 -9.69 -15.56
N TYR A 379 1.19 -9.16 -15.28
CA TYR A 379 1.60 -8.84 -13.92
C TYR A 379 0.73 -7.74 -13.31
N ALA A 380 0.43 -6.70 -14.09
CA ALA A 380 -0.41 -5.59 -13.66
C ALA A 380 -1.86 -6.03 -13.34
N LEU A 381 -2.46 -6.90 -14.17
CA LEU A 381 -3.81 -7.43 -13.95
C LEU A 381 -3.92 -8.28 -12.66
N LYS A 382 -2.83 -8.91 -12.23
CA LYS A 382 -2.77 -9.62 -10.92
C LYS A 382 -2.69 -8.65 -9.74
N LYS A 383 -2.19 -7.43 -9.95
CA LYS A 383 -2.08 -6.39 -8.91
C LYS A 383 -3.34 -5.53 -8.82
N LEU A 384 -4.00 -5.31 -9.95
CA LEU A 384 -5.17 -4.46 -10.12
C LEU A 384 -6.34 -5.30 -10.62
N GLU A 385 -6.87 -6.14 -9.74
CA GLU A 385 -8.00 -7.01 -10.08
C GLU A 385 -9.22 -6.18 -10.52
N ASN A 386 -9.88 -6.63 -11.59
CA ASN A 386 -11.09 -6.02 -12.16
C ASN A 386 -10.91 -4.61 -12.79
N ASP A 387 -9.69 -4.18 -13.11
CA ASP A 387 -9.52 -2.96 -13.93
C ASP A 387 -9.86 -3.25 -15.41
N ILE A 388 -11.07 -2.87 -15.81
CA ILE A 388 -11.57 -3.07 -17.18
C ILE A 388 -10.76 -2.30 -18.24
N TRP A 389 -10.18 -1.15 -17.90
CA TRP A 389 -9.40 -0.36 -18.84
C TRP A 389 -8.07 -1.03 -19.13
N LEU A 390 -7.42 -1.56 -18.09
CA LEU A 390 -6.21 -2.35 -18.22
C LEU A 390 -6.47 -3.65 -19.01
N LEU A 391 -7.59 -4.32 -18.73
CA LEU A 391 -8.00 -5.54 -19.42
C LEU A 391 -8.28 -5.29 -20.91
N ARG A 392 -8.90 -4.16 -21.24
CA ARG A 392 -9.13 -3.69 -22.61
C ARG A 392 -7.83 -3.45 -23.36
N GLU A 393 -6.90 -2.71 -22.77
CA GLU A 393 -5.59 -2.45 -23.40
C GLU A 393 -4.81 -3.75 -23.61
N TYR A 394 -4.85 -4.66 -22.64
CA TYR A 394 -4.25 -5.99 -22.76
C TYR A 394 -4.80 -6.78 -23.95
N ALA A 395 -6.12 -6.81 -24.15
CA ALA A 395 -6.74 -7.53 -25.26
C ALA A 395 -6.37 -6.94 -26.63
N ILE A 396 -6.25 -5.61 -26.74
CA ILE A 396 -5.77 -4.95 -27.96
C ILE A 396 -4.33 -5.36 -28.27
N LEU A 397 -3.47 -5.44 -27.25
CA LEU A 397 -2.08 -5.89 -27.41
C LEU A 397 -2.00 -7.38 -27.77
N LEU A 398 -2.86 -8.24 -27.22
CA LEU A 398 -2.97 -9.65 -27.61
C LEU A 398 -3.33 -9.79 -29.09
N ASN A 399 -4.27 -9.00 -29.59
CA ASN A 399 -4.60 -8.97 -31.02
C ASN A 399 -3.39 -8.58 -31.88
N LYS A 400 -2.61 -7.58 -31.47
CA LYS A 400 -1.36 -7.19 -32.14
C LYS A 400 -0.29 -8.30 -32.15
N THR A 401 -0.28 -9.18 -31.15
CA THR A 401 0.61 -10.36 -31.10
C THR A 401 0.03 -11.63 -31.74
N ASN A 402 -1.05 -11.49 -32.54
CA ASN A 402 -1.75 -12.59 -33.19
C ASN A 402 -2.37 -13.62 -32.22
N LYS A 403 -2.55 -13.27 -30.95
CA LYS A 403 -3.28 -14.06 -29.93
C LYS A 403 -4.77 -13.73 -29.95
N ILE A 404 -5.37 -13.89 -31.13
CA ILE A 404 -6.72 -13.39 -31.42
C ILE A 404 -7.80 -14.09 -30.57
N ASP A 405 -7.68 -15.39 -30.32
CA ASP A 405 -8.66 -16.13 -29.51
C ASP A 405 -8.76 -15.59 -28.08
N GLU A 406 -7.62 -15.36 -27.43
CA GLU A 406 -7.55 -14.77 -26.08
C GLU A 406 -8.15 -13.37 -26.08
N ALA A 407 -7.80 -12.54 -27.07
CA ALA A 407 -8.35 -11.19 -27.21
C ALA A 407 -9.88 -11.20 -27.38
N ILE A 408 -10.43 -12.13 -28.17
CA ILE A 408 -11.88 -12.29 -28.39
C ILE A 408 -12.58 -12.68 -27.09
N GLN A 409 -12.04 -13.63 -26.32
CA GLN A 409 -12.65 -14.04 -25.06
C GLN A 409 -12.70 -12.88 -24.06
N ILE A 410 -11.62 -12.10 -23.98
CA ILE A 410 -11.57 -10.92 -23.12
C ILE A 410 -12.54 -9.84 -23.59
N TYR A 411 -12.63 -9.54 -24.89
CA TYR A 411 -13.59 -8.56 -25.38
C TYR A 411 -15.05 -9.00 -25.20
N LYS A 412 -15.34 -10.31 -25.25
CA LYS A 412 -16.68 -10.80 -24.91
C LYS A 412 -17.08 -10.43 -23.48
N SER A 413 -16.16 -10.45 -22.50
CA SER A 413 -16.47 -9.98 -21.14
C SER A 413 -16.53 -8.46 -21.05
N ILE A 414 -15.61 -7.74 -21.68
CA ILE A 414 -15.57 -6.26 -21.68
C ILE A 414 -16.88 -5.66 -22.22
N ILE A 415 -17.41 -6.22 -23.31
CA ILE A 415 -18.65 -5.72 -23.94
C ILE A 415 -19.87 -5.84 -23.01
N LEU A 416 -19.88 -6.77 -22.05
CA LEU A 416 -21.00 -6.89 -21.09
C LEU A 416 -21.06 -5.68 -20.15
N GLU A 417 -19.91 -5.11 -19.82
CA GLU A 417 -19.79 -3.92 -18.96
C GLU A 417 -19.86 -2.62 -19.76
N LEU A 418 -19.24 -2.58 -20.95
CA LEU A 418 -19.16 -1.40 -21.84
C LEU A 418 -20.15 -1.47 -23.01
N SER A 419 -21.29 -2.15 -22.84
CA SER A 419 -22.26 -2.42 -23.92
C SER A 419 -22.84 -1.17 -24.58
N ASP A 420 -22.83 -0.04 -23.87
CA ASP A 420 -23.31 1.28 -24.31
C ASP A 420 -22.19 2.18 -24.84
N GLN A 421 -20.96 1.66 -24.93
CA GLN A 421 -19.80 2.39 -25.44
C GLN A 421 -19.51 2.00 -26.88
N ALA A 422 -19.78 2.89 -27.83
CA ALA A 422 -19.56 2.60 -29.25
C ALA A 422 -18.10 2.24 -29.60
N TYR A 423 -17.12 2.86 -28.94
CA TYR A 423 -15.71 2.55 -29.18
C TYR A 423 -15.36 1.10 -28.81
N ALA A 424 -16.01 0.51 -27.80
CA ALA A 424 -15.73 -0.86 -27.39
C ALA A 424 -16.15 -1.86 -28.47
N TRP A 425 -17.32 -1.63 -29.08
CA TRP A 425 -17.80 -2.40 -30.24
C TRP A 425 -16.92 -2.20 -31.48
N HIS A 426 -16.47 -0.96 -31.74
CA HIS A 426 -15.53 -0.67 -32.83
C HIS A 426 -14.21 -1.42 -32.66
N GLU A 427 -13.62 -1.39 -31.47
CA GLU A 427 -12.39 -2.14 -31.19
C GLU A 427 -12.59 -3.63 -31.33
N PHE A 428 -13.71 -4.17 -30.82
CA PHE A 428 -13.98 -5.60 -30.96
C PHE A 428 -14.17 -6.02 -32.42
N SER A 429 -14.84 -5.17 -33.22
CA SER A 429 -14.97 -5.39 -34.67
C SER A 429 -13.59 -5.49 -35.34
N ASN A 430 -12.65 -4.62 -34.94
CA ASN A 430 -11.29 -4.61 -35.46
C ASN A 430 -10.46 -5.86 -35.10
N ILE A 431 -10.76 -6.51 -33.97
CA ILE A 431 -10.15 -7.78 -33.57
C ILE A 431 -10.71 -8.94 -34.41
N ILE A 432 -12.01 -8.94 -34.70
CA ILE A 432 -12.67 -10.06 -35.36
C ILE A 432 -12.73 -9.97 -36.89
N LYS A 433 -12.50 -8.78 -37.48
CA LYS A 433 -12.71 -8.52 -38.92
C LYS A 433 -12.04 -9.51 -39.87
N ASN A 434 -10.86 -10.02 -39.53
CA ASN A 434 -10.13 -10.98 -40.36
C ASN A 434 -10.65 -12.42 -40.20
N ARG A 435 -11.35 -12.72 -39.09
CA ARG A 435 -11.95 -14.03 -38.82
C ARG A 435 -13.39 -14.13 -39.30
N ASN A 436 -14.17 -13.07 -39.08
CA ASN A 436 -15.56 -13.00 -39.50
C ASN A 436 -15.93 -11.56 -39.87
N LYS A 437 -15.91 -11.27 -41.18
CA LYS A 437 -16.25 -9.95 -41.73
C LYS A 437 -17.69 -9.55 -41.44
N TYR A 438 -18.65 -10.47 -41.56
CA TYR A 438 -20.08 -10.18 -41.35
C TYR A 438 -20.38 -9.81 -39.90
N LEU A 439 -19.81 -10.56 -38.95
CA LEU A 439 -19.91 -10.23 -37.54
C LEU A 439 -19.23 -8.89 -37.21
N SER A 440 -18.11 -8.58 -37.85
CA SER A 440 -17.48 -7.26 -37.72
C SER A 440 -18.38 -6.13 -38.25
N ILE A 441 -19.02 -6.31 -39.41
CA ILE A 441 -20.03 -5.36 -39.95
C ILE A 441 -21.16 -5.17 -38.94
N SER A 442 -21.67 -6.26 -38.36
CA SER A 442 -22.72 -6.24 -37.34
C SER A 442 -22.30 -5.44 -36.10
N MET A 443 -21.07 -5.62 -35.62
CA MET A 443 -20.52 -4.86 -34.48
C MET A 443 -20.36 -3.37 -34.79
N LEU A 444 -19.93 -3.01 -35.99
CA LEU A 444 -19.83 -1.61 -36.43
C LEU A 444 -21.21 -0.96 -36.56
N CYS A 445 -22.20 -1.68 -37.09
CA CYS A 445 -23.59 -1.23 -37.11
C CYS A 445 -24.10 -0.98 -35.69
N LYS A 446 -23.81 -1.90 -34.76
CA LYS A 446 -24.13 -1.74 -33.33
C LYS A 446 -23.49 -0.50 -32.73
N ALA A 447 -22.21 -0.24 -33.03
CA ALA A 447 -21.49 0.95 -32.58
C ALA A 447 -22.17 2.25 -33.08
N ILE A 448 -22.55 2.31 -34.36
CA ILE A 448 -23.25 3.46 -34.95
C ILE A 448 -24.62 3.68 -34.31
N THR A 449 -25.38 2.62 -34.04
CA THR A 449 -26.70 2.74 -33.38
C THR A 449 -26.59 3.27 -31.94
N ILE A 450 -25.47 3.00 -31.25
CA ILE A 450 -25.23 3.45 -29.88
C ILE A 450 -24.82 4.92 -29.83
N GLN A 451 -23.99 5.39 -30.76
CA GLN A 451 -23.39 6.73 -30.74
C GLN A 451 -24.21 7.71 -31.59
N PRO A 452 -25.01 8.60 -30.98
CA PRO A 452 -25.80 9.58 -31.74
C PRO A 452 -24.97 10.75 -32.26
N ASN A 453 -23.79 11.02 -31.70
CA ASN A 453 -22.96 12.15 -32.11
C ASN A 453 -21.96 11.75 -33.21
N GLU A 454 -22.15 12.34 -34.37
CA GLU A 454 -21.36 12.11 -35.59
C GLU A 454 -19.88 12.48 -35.43
N ASP A 455 -19.54 13.40 -34.51
CA ASP A 455 -18.15 13.79 -34.21
C ASP A 455 -17.26 12.58 -33.82
N PHE A 456 -17.87 11.49 -33.31
CA PHE A 456 -17.18 10.27 -32.88
C PHE A 456 -17.32 9.10 -33.85
N LEU A 457 -18.01 9.25 -34.99
CA LEU A 457 -18.30 8.14 -35.92
C LEU A 457 -17.35 8.05 -37.11
N GLY A 458 -16.47 9.03 -37.31
CA GLY A 458 -15.64 9.13 -38.51
C GLY A 458 -14.90 7.84 -38.90
N GLU A 459 -14.05 7.31 -38.02
CA GLU A 459 -13.31 6.06 -38.29
C GLU A 459 -14.23 4.84 -38.35
N ILE A 460 -15.29 4.79 -37.54
CA ILE A 460 -16.27 3.69 -37.54
C ILE A 460 -16.96 3.61 -38.91
N ARG A 461 -17.31 4.76 -39.52
CA ARG A 461 -17.89 4.81 -40.87
C ARG A 461 -16.92 4.36 -41.95
N LEU A 462 -15.65 4.76 -41.87
CA LEU A 462 -14.64 4.34 -42.84
C LEU A 462 -14.36 2.84 -42.75
N ASP A 463 -14.27 2.28 -41.54
CA ASP A 463 -14.09 0.84 -41.32
C ASP A 463 -15.32 0.05 -41.78
N LEU A 464 -16.54 0.56 -41.54
CA LEU A 464 -17.77 -0.06 -42.02
C LEU A 464 -17.83 0.00 -43.55
N ALA A 465 -17.58 1.15 -44.15
CA ALA A 465 -17.54 1.31 -45.60
C ALA A 465 -16.55 0.34 -46.23
N GLU A 466 -15.32 0.24 -45.70
CA GLU A 466 -14.31 -0.70 -46.19
C GLU A 466 -14.83 -2.15 -46.21
N LEU A 467 -15.41 -2.62 -45.11
CA LEU A 467 -15.94 -3.99 -45.03
C LEU A 467 -17.16 -4.21 -45.93
N LEU A 468 -18.03 -3.21 -46.09
CA LEU A 468 -19.19 -3.27 -46.99
C LEU A 468 -18.76 -3.33 -48.46
N LEU A 469 -17.75 -2.54 -48.84
CA LEU A 469 -17.20 -2.58 -50.20
C LEU A 469 -16.53 -3.93 -50.49
N ASP A 470 -15.79 -4.46 -49.53
CA ASP A 470 -15.18 -5.78 -49.61
C ASP A 470 -16.21 -6.92 -49.67
N SER A 471 -17.42 -6.73 -49.11
CA SER A 471 -18.53 -7.69 -49.15
C SER A 471 -19.46 -7.50 -50.36
N GLY A 472 -19.19 -6.53 -51.24
CA GLY A 472 -20.01 -6.22 -52.42
C GLY A 472 -21.26 -5.38 -52.13
N GLN A 473 -21.43 -4.89 -50.89
CA GLN A 473 -22.52 -3.98 -50.47
C GLN A 473 -22.17 -2.53 -50.83
N LEU A 474 -22.08 -2.26 -52.13
CA LEU A 474 -21.53 -1.01 -52.67
C LEU A 474 -22.39 0.21 -52.33
N ASN A 475 -23.72 0.08 -52.34
CA ASN A 475 -24.64 1.17 -52.03
C ASN A 475 -24.54 1.58 -50.56
N GLU A 476 -24.59 0.62 -49.65
CA GLU A 476 -24.45 0.85 -48.21
C GLU A 476 -23.07 1.48 -47.92
N GLY A 477 -22.00 1.00 -48.55
CA GLY A 477 -20.67 1.59 -48.45
C GLY A 477 -20.61 3.04 -48.93
N LEU A 478 -21.24 3.36 -50.07
CA LEU A 478 -21.33 4.73 -50.59
C LEU A 478 -22.09 5.66 -49.63
N VAL A 479 -23.16 5.19 -49.00
CA VAL A 479 -23.91 5.96 -47.99
C VAL A 479 -23.04 6.29 -46.78
N GLU A 480 -22.24 5.35 -46.27
CA GLU A 480 -21.31 5.60 -45.15
C GLU A 480 -20.24 6.63 -45.51
N LEU A 481 -19.63 6.50 -46.69
CA LEU A 481 -18.64 7.45 -47.20
C LEU A 481 -19.25 8.86 -47.38
N THR A 482 -20.47 8.94 -47.88
CA THR A 482 -21.17 10.21 -48.07
C THR A 482 -21.43 10.90 -46.73
N LYS A 483 -21.90 10.15 -45.72
CA LYS A 483 -22.10 10.70 -44.36
C LYS A 483 -20.79 11.18 -43.75
N TYR A 484 -19.72 10.40 -43.87
CA TYR A 484 -18.39 10.78 -43.42
C TYR A 484 -17.92 12.10 -44.06
N ARG A 485 -18.01 12.21 -45.39
CA ARG A 485 -17.60 13.41 -46.13
C ARG A 485 -18.40 14.64 -45.71
N ASN A 486 -19.74 14.53 -45.74
CA ASN A 486 -20.62 15.66 -45.44
C ASN A 486 -20.35 16.22 -44.04
N HIS A 487 -20.16 15.35 -43.04
CA HIS A 487 -19.85 15.80 -41.67
C HIS A 487 -18.47 16.45 -41.55
N ARG A 488 -17.45 15.87 -42.20
CA ARG A 488 -16.09 16.46 -42.23
C ARG A 488 -16.12 17.85 -42.88
N GLU A 489 -16.83 18.01 -43.99
CA GLU A 489 -16.98 19.29 -44.70
C GLU A 489 -17.73 20.33 -43.84
N GLU A 490 -18.85 19.93 -43.20
CA GLU A 490 -19.61 20.79 -42.28
C GLU A 490 -18.74 21.31 -41.14
N LYS A 491 -17.87 20.47 -40.58
CA LYS A 491 -16.96 20.81 -39.48
C LYS A 491 -15.66 21.50 -39.93
N GLY A 492 -15.42 21.62 -41.23
CA GLY A 492 -14.14 22.11 -41.78
C GLY A 492 -12.96 21.19 -41.46
N TRP A 493 -13.22 19.90 -41.20
CA TRP A 493 -12.20 18.89 -40.89
C TRP A 493 -11.59 18.30 -42.15
N LYS A 494 -10.31 17.92 -42.07
CA LYS A 494 -9.60 17.28 -43.17
C LYS A 494 -10.21 15.92 -43.52
N ILE A 495 -10.45 15.69 -44.82
CA ILE A 495 -10.79 14.39 -45.39
C ILE A 495 -9.51 13.52 -45.49
N THR A 496 -9.61 12.27 -45.08
CA THR A 496 -8.46 11.35 -44.98
C THR A 496 -8.18 10.63 -46.30
N GLU A 497 -6.94 10.19 -46.51
CA GLU A 497 -6.56 9.42 -47.71
C GLU A 497 -7.37 8.12 -47.84
N LYS A 498 -7.65 7.46 -46.70
CA LYS A 498 -8.51 6.27 -46.63
C LYS A 498 -9.87 6.51 -47.30
N PHE A 499 -10.48 7.68 -47.08
CA PHE A 499 -11.73 8.03 -47.74
C PHE A 499 -11.58 8.06 -49.27
N HIS A 500 -10.55 8.74 -49.80
CA HIS A 500 -10.38 8.87 -51.25
C HIS A 500 -10.16 7.51 -51.92
N ILE A 501 -9.38 6.63 -51.29
CA ILE A 501 -9.18 5.25 -51.75
C ILE A 501 -10.51 4.51 -51.81
N LEU A 502 -11.31 4.53 -50.72
CA LEU A 502 -12.58 3.83 -50.66
C LEU A 502 -13.62 4.42 -51.63
N PHE A 503 -13.69 5.76 -51.73
CA PHE A 503 -14.63 6.46 -52.59
C PHE A 503 -14.36 6.21 -54.07
N SER A 504 -13.09 6.06 -54.48
CA SER A 504 -12.74 5.71 -55.86
C SER A 504 -13.35 4.37 -56.34
N LYS A 505 -13.65 3.45 -55.42
CA LYS A 505 -14.29 2.16 -55.73
C LYS A 505 -15.78 2.30 -56.05
N VAL A 506 -16.41 3.43 -55.69
CA VAL A 506 -17.87 3.65 -55.81
C VAL A 506 -18.23 4.97 -56.50
N SER A 507 -17.26 5.69 -57.07
CA SER A 507 -17.48 7.01 -57.69
C SER A 507 -18.48 7.00 -58.85
N ASN A 508 -18.68 5.84 -59.48
CA ASN A 508 -19.56 5.66 -60.64
C ASN A 508 -20.93 5.07 -60.26
N ILE A 509 -21.22 4.94 -58.96
CA ILE A 509 -22.46 4.34 -58.46
C ILE A 509 -23.39 5.46 -58.01
N GLU A 510 -24.63 5.42 -58.46
CA GLU A 510 -25.69 6.27 -57.93
C GLU A 510 -26.29 5.65 -56.66
N SER A 511 -26.35 6.42 -55.59
CA SER A 511 -26.93 5.96 -54.32
C SER A 511 -28.43 5.75 -54.47
N SER A 512 -28.92 4.56 -54.14
CA SER A 512 -30.35 4.22 -54.15
C SER A 512 -31.06 4.56 -52.84
N SER A 513 -30.31 4.92 -51.78
CA SER A 513 -30.84 5.30 -50.47
C SER A 513 -30.15 6.56 -49.92
N LEU A 514 -30.86 7.28 -49.05
CA LEU A 514 -30.33 8.42 -48.29
C LEU A 514 -29.72 8.00 -46.94
N ASP A 515 -30.09 6.82 -46.41
CA ASP A 515 -29.55 6.30 -45.17
C ASP A 515 -29.49 4.76 -45.10
N ASN A 516 -28.77 4.26 -44.09
CA ASN A 516 -28.59 2.84 -43.79
C ASN A 516 -29.30 2.43 -42.49
N LYS A 517 -30.32 3.16 -42.01
CA LYS A 517 -30.94 2.87 -40.69
C LYS A 517 -31.52 1.47 -40.62
N THR A 518 -32.29 1.07 -41.63
CA THR A 518 -32.86 -0.29 -41.71
C THR A 518 -31.77 -1.35 -41.75
N PHE A 519 -30.68 -1.08 -42.47
CA PHE A 519 -29.51 -1.97 -42.54
C PHE A 519 -28.81 -2.12 -41.19
N TYR A 520 -28.63 -1.04 -40.42
CA TYR A 520 -28.03 -1.14 -39.09
C TYR A 520 -28.90 -1.96 -38.15
N GLU A 521 -30.22 -1.73 -38.17
CA GLU A 521 -31.17 -2.42 -37.29
C GLU A 521 -31.26 -3.92 -37.59
N SER A 522 -31.26 -4.32 -38.87
CA SER A 522 -31.24 -5.74 -39.25
C SER A 522 -29.89 -6.38 -38.92
N SER A 523 -28.78 -5.69 -39.18
CA SER A 523 -27.44 -6.27 -39.06
C SER A 523 -26.98 -6.42 -37.61
N LYS A 524 -27.28 -5.47 -36.71
CA LYS A 524 -26.74 -5.47 -35.33
C LYS A 524 -27.14 -6.69 -34.48
N SER A 525 -28.21 -7.39 -34.86
CA SER A 525 -28.74 -8.54 -34.10
C SER A 525 -27.73 -9.68 -34.01
N GLU A 526 -26.92 -9.89 -35.06
CA GLU A 526 -25.90 -10.95 -35.09
C GLU A 526 -24.79 -10.71 -34.04
N ALA A 527 -24.35 -9.46 -33.88
CA ALA A 527 -23.37 -9.08 -32.86
C ALA A 527 -23.95 -9.25 -31.45
N GLU A 528 -25.20 -8.86 -31.23
CA GLU A 528 -25.87 -9.07 -29.94
C GLU A 528 -25.98 -10.56 -29.61
N GLU A 529 -26.42 -11.39 -30.56
CA GLU A 529 -26.52 -12.84 -30.37
C GLU A 529 -25.15 -13.47 -30.11
N TYR A 530 -24.11 -13.05 -30.82
CA TYR A 530 -22.75 -13.55 -30.64
C TYR A 530 -22.21 -13.27 -29.23
N ILE A 531 -22.44 -12.07 -28.68
CA ILE A 531 -22.04 -11.75 -27.31
C ILE A 531 -22.80 -12.62 -26.31
N LEU A 532 -24.11 -12.80 -26.53
CA LEU A 532 -24.99 -13.51 -25.62
C LEU A 532 -24.90 -15.04 -25.72
N SER A 533 -24.25 -15.57 -26.76
CA SER A 533 -24.17 -17.02 -27.05
C SER A 533 -23.66 -17.85 -25.87
N ASN A 534 -22.68 -17.34 -25.13
CA ASN A 534 -22.05 -18.04 -24.00
C ASN A 534 -22.71 -17.75 -22.64
N ILE A 535 -23.77 -16.94 -22.61
CA ILE A 535 -24.44 -16.54 -21.36
C ILE A 535 -25.63 -17.48 -21.14
N PRO A 536 -25.66 -18.22 -20.00
CA PRO A 536 -26.76 -19.10 -19.70
C PRO A 536 -28.04 -18.28 -19.48
N SER A 537 -29.14 -18.82 -19.99
CA SER A 537 -30.46 -18.31 -19.67
C SER A 537 -30.86 -18.69 -18.25
N THR A 538 -31.51 -17.78 -17.56
CA THR A 538 -32.14 -18.01 -16.25
C THR A 538 -33.63 -17.72 -16.39
N TYR A 539 -34.46 -18.50 -15.72
CA TYR A 539 -35.90 -18.20 -15.65
C TYR A 539 -36.20 -17.39 -14.40
N VAL A 540 -36.89 -16.27 -14.59
CA VAL A 540 -37.25 -15.35 -13.51
C VAL A 540 -38.72 -15.00 -13.58
N VAL A 541 -39.30 -14.68 -12.44
CA VAL A 541 -40.71 -14.30 -12.30
C VAL A 541 -40.81 -12.81 -12.07
N LEU A 542 -41.76 -12.14 -12.74
CA LEU A 542 -42.14 -10.78 -12.38
C LEU A 542 -42.87 -10.82 -11.04
N TYR A 543 -42.13 -10.56 -9.97
CA TYR A 543 -42.64 -10.69 -8.60
C TYR A 543 -43.45 -9.48 -8.16
N GLU A 544 -42.96 -8.28 -8.44
CA GLU A 544 -43.59 -7.05 -8.01
C GLU A 544 -43.35 -5.90 -8.99
N THR A 545 -44.27 -4.94 -9.00
CA THR A 545 -44.14 -3.69 -9.72
C THR A 545 -44.34 -2.52 -8.77
N PHE A 546 -43.49 -1.50 -8.84
CA PHE A 546 -43.63 -0.30 -8.02
C PHE A 546 -43.31 0.95 -8.84
N LYS A 547 -43.73 2.13 -8.36
CA LYS A 547 -43.33 3.41 -8.93
C LYS A 547 -42.16 3.98 -8.13
N ASN A 548 -41.09 4.39 -8.81
CA ASN A 548 -40.00 5.10 -8.16
C ASN A 548 -40.42 6.54 -7.79
N LYS A 549 -39.54 7.29 -7.12
CA LYS A 549 -39.79 8.69 -6.74
C LYS A 549 -40.15 9.62 -7.92
N GLU A 550 -39.73 9.27 -9.14
CA GLU A 550 -40.02 10.00 -10.37
C GLU A 550 -41.34 9.56 -11.03
N GLY A 551 -42.12 8.68 -10.38
CA GLY A 551 -43.36 8.13 -10.93
C GLY A 551 -43.17 7.08 -12.04
N LYS A 552 -41.93 6.70 -12.38
CA LYS A 552 -41.63 5.68 -13.38
C LYS A 552 -41.86 4.29 -12.79
N GLU A 553 -42.60 3.46 -13.52
CA GLU A 553 -42.82 2.06 -13.16
C GLU A 553 -41.53 1.23 -13.30
N ARG A 554 -41.26 0.46 -12.25
CA ARG A 554 -40.14 -0.44 -12.08
C ARG A 554 -40.65 -1.84 -11.79
N LEU A 555 -39.99 -2.83 -12.39
CA LEU A 555 -40.35 -4.23 -12.32
C LEU A 555 -39.27 -4.97 -11.55
N ILE A 556 -39.66 -5.74 -10.53
CA ILE A 556 -38.79 -6.58 -9.72
C ILE A 556 -38.93 -8.02 -10.22
N PHE A 557 -37.80 -8.61 -10.59
CA PHE A 557 -37.70 -9.99 -11.04
C PHE A 557 -36.87 -10.81 -10.07
N THR A 558 -37.25 -12.08 -9.87
CA THR A 558 -36.46 -13.02 -9.09
C THR A 558 -36.61 -14.45 -9.59
N ASP A 559 -35.58 -15.27 -9.38
CA ASP A 559 -35.64 -16.74 -9.54
C ASP A 559 -36.05 -17.46 -8.24
N PHE A 560 -36.37 -16.70 -7.19
CA PHE A 560 -36.65 -17.17 -5.83
C PHE A 560 -35.47 -17.86 -5.12
N LYS A 561 -34.24 -17.64 -5.58
CA LYS A 561 -33.03 -18.15 -4.94
C LYS A 561 -32.02 -17.03 -4.67
N ASN A 562 -31.25 -16.66 -5.68
CA ASN A 562 -30.09 -15.79 -5.58
C ASN A 562 -30.07 -14.71 -6.67
N VAL A 563 -31.05 -14.72 -7.57
CA VAL A 563 -31.23 -13.68 -8.58
C VAL A 563 -32.38 -12.79 -8.14
N GLU A 564 -32.08 -11.51 -7.95
CA GLU A 564 -33.08 -10.45 -7.84
C GLU A 564 -32.56 -9.22 -8.60
N PHE A 565 -33.40 -8.62 -9.45
CA PHE A 565 -33.05 -7.39 -10.14
C PHE A 565 -34.26 -6.51 -10.43
N VAL A 566 -33.98 -5.23 -10.66
CA VAL A 566 -34.99 -4.22 -11.01
C VAL A 566 -34.72 -3.67 -12.40
N THR A 567 -35.75 -3.63 -13.25
CA THR A 567 -35.64 -3.06 -14.60
C THR A 567 -36.81 -2.13 -14.96
N ASN A 568 -36.66 -1.39 -16.05
CA ASN A 568 -37.67 -0.48 -16.57
C ASN A 568 -38.72 -1.21 -17.41
N ARG A 569 -39.99 -0.81 -17.28
CA ARG A 569 -41.11 -1.29 -18.13
C ARG A 569 -40.79 -1.21 -19.63
N LYS A 570 -40.10 -0.15 -20.05
CA LYS A 570 -39.75 0.12 -21.46
C LYS A 570 -38.41 -0.49 -21.90
N LYS A 571 -37.73 -1.28 -21.07
CA LYS A 571 -36.41 -1.86 -21.40
C LYS A 571 -36.47 -2.87 -22.55
N SER A 572 -37.56 -3.61 -22.67
CA SER A 572 -37.80 -4.60 -23.73
C SER A 572 -39.28 -4.56 -24.14
N LYS A 573 -39.58 -4.87 -25.41
CA LYS A 573 -40.96 -4.98 -25.90
C LYS A 573 -41.74 -6.05 -25.13
N SER A 574 -41.09 -7.15 -24.73
CA SER A 574 -41.69 -8.23 -23.94
C SER A 574 -42.13 -7.78 -22.55
N LEU A 575 -41.59 -6.66 -22.07
CA LEU A 575 -41.93 -6.09 -20.78
C LEU A 575 -43.03 -5.04 -20.84
N VAL A 576 -43.63 -4.70 -21.98
CA VAL A 576 -44.66 -3.63 -22.01
C VAL A 576 -45.95 -4.08 -21.31
N ASN A 577 -46.37 -5.32 -21.56
CA ASN A 577 -47.63 -5.89 -21.06
C ASN A 577 -47.46 -7.00 -20.01
N ALA A 578 -46.25 -7.18 -19.46
CA ALA A 578 -46.02 -8.16 -18.41
C ALA A 578 -46.84 -7.86 -17.15
N ILE A 579 -47.34 -8.91 -16.51
CA ILE A 579 -48.10 -8.83 -15.26
C ILE A 579 -47.43 -9.66 -14.17
N LYS A 580 -47.78 -9.39 -12.91
CA LYS A 580 -47.27 -10.16 -11.77
C LYS A 580 -47.45 -11.67 -12.02
N ASN A 581 -46.45 -12.46 -11.65
CA ASN A 581 -46.32 -13.90 -11.83
C ASN A 581 -46.04 -14.39 -13.26
N ASP A 582 -45.94 -13.49 -14.26
CA ASP A 582 -45.40 -13.88 -15.57
C ASP A 582 -43.94 -14.37 -15.44
N VAL A 583 -43.60 -15.43 -16.16
CA VAL A 583 -42.24 -15.99 -16.23
C VAL A 583 -41.50 -15.47 -17.46
N PHE A 584 -40.22 -15.17 -17.30
CA PHE A 584 -39.34 -14.66 -18.33
C PHE A 584 -38.06 -15.47 -18.39
N GLU A 585 -37.59 -15.68 -19.61
CA GLU A 585 -36.22 -16.12 -19.86
C GLU A 585 -35.34 -14.87 -19.93
N VAL A 586 -34.28 -14.84 -19.11
CA VAL A 586 -33.39 -13.71 -19.01
C VAL A 586 -31.93 -14.15 -19.12
N LYS A 587 -31.14 -13.36 -19.87
CA LYS A 587 -29.68 -13.43 -19.84
C LYS A 587 -29.14 -12.27 -19.01
N LEU A 588 -28.34 -12.61 -18.00
CA LEU A 588 -27.87 -11.67 -16.98
C LEU A 588 -26.34 -11.62 -16.96
N HIS A 589 -25.81 -10.46 -16.61
CA HIS A 589 -24.41 -10.28 -16.22
C HIS A 589 -24.36 -9.61 -14.85
N TYR A 590 -23.57 -10.15 -13.92
CA TYR A 590 -23.41 -9.56 -12.60
C TYR A 590 -22.30 -8.50 -12.64
N ASP A 591 -22.69 -7.24 -12.53
CA ASP A 591 -21.79 -6.10 -12.44
C ASP A 591 -21.20 -6.05 -11.02
N ASN A 592 -19.95 -6.49 -10.89
CA ASN A 592 -19.24 -6.58 -9.62
C ASN A 592 -19.01 -5.20 -8.99
N ALA A 593 -18.78 -4.16 -9.80
CA ALA A 593 -18.51 -2.81 -9.32
C ALA A 593 -19.74 -2.21 -8.63
N ASN A 594 -20.93 -2.41 -9.22
CA ASN A 594 -22.19 -1.89 -8.67
C ASN A 594 -22.99 -2.94 -7.87
N LYS A 595 -22.46 -4.17 -7.73
CA LYS A 595 -23.07 -5.31 -7.03
C LYS A 595 -24.52 -5.59 -7.45
N ARG A 596 -24.79 -5.59 -8.75
CA ARG A 596 -26.14 -5.76 -9.30
C ARG A 596 -26.15 -6.55 -10.59
N TYR A 597 -27.27 -7.18 -10.91
CA TYR A 597 -27.46 -7.80 -12.23
C TYR A 597 -27.82 -6.76 -13.29
N LEU A 598 -27.13 -6.82 -14.43
CA LEU A 598 -27.47 -6.16 -15.69
C LEU A 598 -28.34 -7.10 -16.53
N VAL A 599 -29.48 -6.59 -16.97
CA VAL A 599 -30.38 -7.31 -17.88
C VAL A 599 -29.90 -7.10 -19.31
N LEU A 600 -29.31 -8.15 -19.89
CA LEU A 600 -28.79 -8.14 -21.24
C LEU A 600 -29.87 -8.44 -22.28
N LYS A 601 -30.66 -9.50 -22.03
CA LYS A 601 -31.80 -9.90 -22.85
C LYS A 601 -32.90 -10.45 -21.96
N ILE A 602 -34.16 -10.13 -22.27
CA ILE A 602 -35.33 -10.62 -21.53
C ILE A 602 -36.51 -10.86 -22.47
N GLU A 603 -37.04 -12.07 -22.45
CA GLU A 603 -38.14 -12.54 -23.29
C GLU A 603 -39.19 -13.26 -22.45
N LYS A 604 -40.46 -13.15 -22.83
CA LYS A 604 -41.55 -13.82 -22.11
C LYS A 604 -41.45 -15.32 -22.34
N SER A 605 -41.55 -16.10 -21.27
CA SER A 605 -41.48 -17.55 -21.30
C SER A 605 -42.87 -18.18 -21.24
N LEU A 606 -42.97 -19.44 -21.69
CA LEU A 606 -44.16 -20.28 -21.55
C LEU A 606 -44.17 -21.10 -20.25
N HIS A 607 -43.06 -21.11 -19.50
CA HIS A 607 -42.98 -21.79 -18.20
C HIS A 607 -44.00 -21.21 -17.21
N LYS A 608 -44.53 -22.07 -16.35
CA LYS A 608 -45.42 -21.65 -15.25
C LYS A 608 -44.61 -21.24 -14.03
N ILE A 609 -45.17 -20.33 -13.23
CA ILE A 609 -44.55 -19.89 -11.97
C ILE A 609 -44.24 -21.07 -11.03
N ASP A 610 -45.11 -22.10 -10.99
CA ASP A 610 -44.93 -23.29 -10.15
C ASP A 610 -43.62 -24.03 -10.45
N GLU A 611 -43.17 -24.03 -11.72
CA GLU A 611 -41.91 -24.66 -12.12
C GLU A 611 -40.71 -23.93 -11.52
N ILE A 612 -40.80 -22.60 -11.39
CA ILE A 612 -39.74 -21.77 -10.79
C ILE A 612 -39.78 -21.90 -9.26
N ILE A 613 -40.97 -21.80 -8.66
CA ILE A 613 -41.19 -22.01 -7.22
C ILE A 613 -40.68 -23.38 -6.78
N ASN A 614 -40.81 -24.41 -7.63
CA ASN A 614 -40.35 -25.75 -7.29
C ASN A 614 -38.87 -25.82 -6.94
N SER A 615 -38.09 -24.86 -7.44
CA SER A 615 -36.65 -24.78 -7.27
C SER A 615 -36.21 -23.85 -6.12
N ALA A 616 -37.15 -23.16 -5.46
CA ALA A 616 -36.91 -22.26 -4.33
C ALA A 616 -36.50 -23.01 -3.04
N GLN A 617 -36.11 -22.27 -2.01
CA GLN A 617 -35.81 -22.85 -0.69
C GLN A 617 -37.05 -23.51 -0.10
N GLU A 618 -36.85 -24.65 0.56
CA GLU A 618 -37.90 -25.45 1.20
C GLU A 618 -37.47 -25.77 2.63
N GLU A 619 -38.36 -25.52 3.59
CA GLU A 619 -38.15 -25.87 5.00
C GLU A 619 -39.39 -26.53 5.58
N ILE A 620 -39.19 -27.29 6.67
CA ILE A 620 -40.26 -27.84 7.49
C ILE A 620 -40.48 -26.88 8.66
N ALA A 621 -41.73 -26.50 8.89
CA ALA A 621 -42.13 -25.65 10.00
C ALA A 621 -43.27 -26.29 10.80
N ILE A 622 -43.33 -26.00 12.09
CA ILE A 622 -44.45 -26.37 12.94
C ILE A 622 -45.40 -25.19 13.11
N VAL A 623 -46.71 -25.44 13.10
CA VAL A 623 -47.72 -24.44 13.43
C VAL A 623 -47.88 -24.39 14.95
N ASP A 624 -47.43 -23.31 15.59
CA ASP A 624 -47.49 -23.16 17.05
C ASP A 624 -48.71 -22.35 17.53
N HIS A 625 -49.27 -21.51 16.66
CA HIS A 625 -50.42 -20.67 17.02
C HIS A 625 -51.35 -20.41 15.85
N ILE A 626 -52.66 -20.36 16.13
CA ILE A 626 -53.69 -19.99 15.16
C ILE A 626 -54.53 -18.87 15.75
N ASN A 627 -54.64 -17.77 15.01
CA ASN A 627 -55.47 -16.64 15.38
C ASN A 627 -56.67 -16.55 14.43
N THR A 628 -57.80 -17.09 14.87
CA THR A 628 -59.05 -17.12 14.09
C THR A 628 -59.64 -15.74 13.82
N GLN A 629 -59.50 -14.80 14.77
CA GLN A 629 -59.98 -13.41 14.61
C GLN A 629 -59.19 -12.66 13.54
N LYS A 630 -57.86 -12.78 13.56
CA LYS A 630 -56.95 -12.17 12.57
C LYS A 630 -56.82 -13.00 11.28
N LYS A 631 -57.49 -14.16 11.21
CA LYS A 631 -57.46 -15.10 10.08
C LYS A 631 -56.04 -15.42 9.63
N LEU A 632 -55.18 -15.82 10.57
CA LEU A 632 -53.79 -16.19 10.30
C LEU A 632 -53.33 -17.32 11.21
N PHE A 633 -52.27 -18.00 10.81
CA PHE A 633 -51.53 -18.93 11.67
C PHE A 633 -50.05 -18.54 11.71
N HIS A 634 -49.42 -18.79 12.85
CA HIS A 634 -47.98 -18.59 13.05
C HIS A 634 -47.26 -19.93 12.80
N TYR A 635 -46.08 -19.85 12.22
CA TYR A 635 -45.23 -21.00 11.95
C TYR A 635 -43.82 -20.75 12.49
N VAL A 636 -43.13 -21.83 12.85
CA VAL A 636 -41.76 -21.79 13.35
C VAL A 636 -40.91 -22.80 12.59
N ILE A 637 -39.82 -22.32 11.97
CA ILE A 637 -38.80 -23.17 11.33
C ILE A 637 -37.68 -23.48 12.34
N ASN A 638 -37.23 -22.47 13.09
CA ASN A 638 -36.22 -22.63 14.14
C ASN A 638 -36.21 -21.42 15.08
N SER A 639 -35.25 -21.35 16.02
CA SER A 639 -35.14 -20.25 17.00
C SER A 639 -34.81 -18.87 16.42
N ARG A 640 -34.54 -18.77 15.11
CA ARG A 640 -34.22 -17.52 14.41
C ARG A 640 -35.21 -17.21 13.29
N GLN A 641 -36.03 -18.17 12.89
CA GLN A 641 -36.90 -18.07 11.71
C GLN A 641 -38.30 -18.57 12.05
N ASP A 642 -39.23 -17.63 12.05
CA ASP A 642 -40.64 -17.79 12.32
C ASP A 642 -41.42 -16.73 11.52
N GLY A 643 -42.74 -16.90 11.41
CA GLY A 643 -43.57 -15.93 10.70
C GLY A 643 -45.05 -16.23 10.75
N VAL A 644 -45.83 -15.42 10.04
CA VAL A 644 -47.28 -15.57 9.94
C VAL A 644 -47.70 -15.81 8.50
N ILE A 645 -48.70 -16.68 8.31
CA ILE A 645 -49.39 -16.88 7.04
C ILE A 645 -50.85 -16.52 7.26
N HIS A 646 -51.35 -15.59 6.44
CA HIS A 646 -52.75 -15.20 6.46
C HIS A 646 -53.60 -16.16 5.61
N PHE A 647 -54.86 -16.34 6.01
CA PHE A 647 -55.79 -17.28 5.36
C PHE A 647 -56.19 -16.85 3.94
N ASP A 648 -55.92 -15.61 3.54
CA ASP A 648 -56.08 -15.11 2.17
C ASP A 648 -54.88 -15.42 1.27
N GLN A 649 -53.75 -15.86 1.84
CA GLN A 649 -52.53 -16.24 1.13
C GLN A 649 -52.49 -17.74 0.79
N THR A 650 -53.33 -18.56 1.43
CA THR A 650 -53.37 -20.02 1.26
C THR A 650 -54.74 -20.59 1.58
N ASP A 651 -55.11 -21.67 0.91
CA ASP A 651 -56.30 -22.47 1.25
C ASP A 651 -56.05 -23.40 2.46
N LEU A 652 -54.80 -23.53 2.91
CA LEU A 652 -54.44 -24.40 4.03
C LEU A 652 -55.05 -23.92 5.36
N ARG A 653 -55.64 -24.86 6.12
CA ARG A 653 -56.20 -24.63 7.45
C ARG A 653 -55.64 -25.67 8.44
N PRO A 654 -54.38 -25.49 8.90
CA PRO A 654 -53.73 -26.46 9.78
C PRO A 654 -54.26 -26.35 11.21
N ASN A 655 -53.94 -27.33 12.05
CA ASN A 655 -54.08 -27.30 13.51
C ASN A 655 -52.75 -26.95 14.19
N ILE A 656 -52.82 -26.54 15.46
CA ILE A 656 -51.60 -26.37 16.27
C ILE A 656 -50.91 -27.72 16.42
N GLY A 657 -49.60 -27.76 16.16
CA GLY A 657 -48.77 -28.96 16.14
C GLY A 657 -48.62 -29.61 14.77
N ASP A 658 -49.41 -29.21 13.77
CA ASP A 658 -49.22 -29.71 12.40
C ASP A 658 -47.89 -29.23 11.84
N PHE A 659 -47.19 -30.14 11.15
CA PHE A 659 -46.05 -29.78 10.33
C PHE A 659 -46.51 -29.35 8.94
N ILE A 660 -45.92 -28.27 8.48
CA ILE A 660 -46.12 -27.73 7.15
C ILE A 660 -44.79 -27.63 6.43
N LYS A 661 -44.83 -27.90 5.14
CA LYS A 661 -43.74 -27.64 4.21
C LYS A 661 -43.92 -26.27 3.62
N ILE A 662 -42.91 -25.42 3.75
CA ILE A 662 -42.93 -24.05 3.25
C ILE A 662 -41.88 -23.90 2.16
N LYS A 663 -42.31 -23.51 0.95
CA LYS A 663 -41.42 -22.94 -0.05
C LYS A 663 -41.40 -21.43 0.07
N TYR A 664 -40.22 -20.85 0.17
CA TYR A 664 -40.05 -19.41 0.36
C TYR A 664 -38.81 -18.89 -0.34
N TYR A 665 -38.71 -17.56 -0.42
CA TYR A 665 -37.45 -16.89 -0.70
C TYR A 665 -37.22 -15.74 0.29
N SER A 666 -35.96 -15.52 0.63
CA SER A 666 -35.55 -14.48 1.57
C SER A 666 -35.21 -13.19 0.84
N SER A 667 -35.73 -12.06 1.31
CA SER A 667 -35.30 -10.73 0.88
C SER A 667 -34.85 -9.89 2.07
N ASN A 668 -33.96 -8.93 1.83
CA ASN A 668 -33.53 -8.00 2.88
C ASN A 668 -34.65 -6.99 3.13
N ASP A 669 -35.09 -6.89 4.38
CA ASP A 669 -36.03 -5.85 4.79
C ASP A 669 -35.34 -4.48 4.71
N LYS A 670 -35.95 -3.52 4.01
CA LYS A 670 -35.40 -2.16 3.86
C LYS A 670 -35.42 -1.38 5.18
N ASN A 671 -36.23 -1.82 6.15
CA ASN A 671 -36.46 -1.11 7.41
C ASN A 671 -35.92 -1.86 8.65
N SER A 672 -35.38 -3.06 8.50
CA SER A 672 -34.79 -3.82 9.61
C SER A 672 -33.60 -4.67 9.17
N SER A 673 -32.68 -4.98 10.08
CA SER A 673 -31.57 -5.92 9.83
C SER A 673 -32.02 -7.39 9.77
N LYS A 674 -33.34 -7.65 9.78
CA LYS A 674 -33.91 -9.00 9.72
C LYS A 674 -34.19 -9.39 8.28
N THR A 675 -33.94 -10.66 7.97
CA THR A 675 -34.30 -11.27 6.69
C THR A 675 -35.81 -11.47 6.65
N LYS A 676 -36.47 -10.95 5.61
CA LYS A 676 -37.91 -11.16 5.40
C LYS A 676 -38.12 -12.46 4.63
N ILE A 677 -38.91 -13.36 5.20
CA ILE A 677 -39.35 -14.60 4.52
C ILE A 677 -40.61 -14.29 3.71
N ASN A 678 -40.54 -14.50 2.38
CA ASN A 678 -41.68 -14.36 1.49
C ASN A 678 -42.16 -15.76 1.07
N ILE A 679 -43.36 -16.12 1.51
CA ILE A 679 -43.95 -17.44 1.28
C ILE A 679 -44.39 -17.54 -0.17
N LEU A 680 -43.98 -18.62 -0.83
CA LEU A 680 -44.32 -18.94 -2.23
C LEU A 680 -45.36 -20.06 -2.31
N LYS A 681 -45.19 -21.10 -1.48
CA LYS A 681 -46.12 -22.24 -1.40
C LYS A 681 -46.09 -22.83 0.01
N VAL A 682 -47.24 -23.29 0.48
CA VAL A 682 -47.36 -24.00 1.75
C VAL A 682 -48.26 -25.22 1.59
N GLU A 683 -47.82 -26.35 2.13
CA GLU A 683 -48.54 -27.63 2.07
C GLU A 683 -48.42 -28.34 3.43
N LEU A 684 -49.42 -29.13 3.81
CA LEU A 684 -49.29 -30.05 4.94
C LEU A 684 -48.24 -31.12 4.63
N THR A 685 -47.55 -31.60 5.66
CA THR A 685 -46.58 -32.67 5.50
C THR A 685 -46.57 -33.60 6.70
N ASP A 686 -46.43 -34.90 6.44
CA ASP A 686 -46.25 -35.91 7.48
C ASP A 686 -44.78 -35.98 7.97
N LYS A 687 -43.89 -35.16 7.40
CA LYS A 687 -42.50 -35.08 7.85
C LYS A 687 -42.43 -34.35 9.20
N ILE A 688 -41.91 -35.05 10.21
CA ILE A 688 -41.73 -34.53 11.56
C ILE A 688 -40.30 -34.03 11.75
N ASP A 689 -40.14 -32.83 12.30
CA ASP A 689 -38.87 -32.34 12.81
C ASP A 689 -38.84 -32.41 14.34
N ASN A 690 -38.10 -33.39 14.88
CA ASN A 690 -37.95 -33.61 16.32
C ASN A 690 -37.19 -32.47 17.04
N SER A 691 -36.59 -31.53 16.31
CA SER A 691 -36.02 -30.31 16.89
C SER A 691 -37.10 -29.28 17.27
N LEU A 692 -38.31 -29.42 16.72
CA LEU A 692 -39.46 -28.54 16.92
C LEU A 692 -40.59 -29.18 17.73
N LEU A 693 -40.59 -30.51 17.89
CA LEU A 693 -41.60 -31.28 18.61
C LEU A 693 -40.97 -32.31 19.54
N LYS A 694 -41.55 -32.48 20.73
CA LYS A 694 -41.16 -33.47 21.74
C LYS A 694 -42.39 -34.13 22.37
N ASP A 695 -42.30 -35.43 22.60
CA ASP A 695 -43.25 -36.14 23.45
C ASP A 695 -42.65 -36.36 24.84
N VAL A 696 -43.40 -35.95 25.87
CA VAL A 696 -42.96 -36.04 27.27
C VAL A 696 -44.00 -36.78 28.09
N SER A 697 -43.64 -37.97 28.56
CA SER A 697 -44.42 -38.76 29.51
C SER A 697 -43.92 -38.55 30.94
N GLY A 698 -44.83 -38.40 31.90
CA GLY A 698 -44.48 -38.32 33.31
C GLY A 698 -45.67 -38.12 34.23
N GLU A 699 -45.39 -37.88 35.50
CA GLU A 699 -46.38 -37.43 36.46
C GLU A 699 -46.67 -35.94 36.23
N LEU A 700 -47.94 -35.62 35.99
CA LEU A 700 -48.52 -34.30 35.94
C LEU A 700 -48.80 -33.83 37.36
N GLN A 701 -48.08 -32.81 37.81
CA GLN A 701 -48.27 -32.16 39.09
C GLN A 701 -49.06 -30.87 38.89
N VAL A 702 -50.26 -30.78 39.42
CA VAL A 702 -51.11 -29.59 39.33
C VAL A 702 -50.84 -28.68 40.54
N LYS A 703 -50.64 -27.38 40.28
CA LYS A 703 -50.41 -26.35 41.28
C LYS A 703 -51.47 -25.27 41.16
N HIS A 704 -51.90 -24.75 42.30
CA HIS A 704 -52.89 -23.67 42.40
C HIS A 704 -52.21 -22.38 42.86
N ASN A 705 -52.65 -21.24 42.33
CA ASN A 705 -52.27 -19.92 42.83
C ASN A 705 -53.50 -18.99 42.83
N SER A 706 -53.30 -17.74 43.26
CA SER A 706 -54.38 -16.73 43.35
C SER A 706 -55.03 -16.38 42.00
N ASN A 707 -54.41 -16.77 40.87
CA ASN A 707 -54.80 -16.39 39.52
C ASN A 707 -55.30 -17.58 38.66
N GLY A 708 -55.40 -18.78 39.22
CA GLY A 708 -55.82 -20.00 38.50
C GLY A 708 -55.02 -21.24 38.92
N PHE A 709 -55.00 -22.26 38.05
CA PHE A 709 -54.22 -23.49 38.26
C PHE A 709 -53.45 -23.89 37.00
N PHE A 710 -52.33 -24.56 37.18
CA PHE A 710 -51.41 -24.95 36.11
C PHE A 710 -50.69 -26.23 36.46
N GLY A 711 -50.13 -26.91 35.46
CA GLY A 711 -49.50 -28.21 35.64
C GLY A 711 -48.03 -28.21 35.25
N PHE A 712 -47.30 -29.22 35.70
CA PHE A 712 -46.00 -29.57 35.14
C PHE A 712 -45.90 -31.07 34.89
N ILE A 713 -45.32 -31.44 33.74
CA ILE A 713 -44.81 -32.78 33.50
C ILE A 713 -43.29 -32.65 33.32
N LYS A 714 -42.53 -33.19 34.27
CA LYS A 714 -41.09 -32.89 34.41
C LYS A 714 -40.89 -31.37 34.50
N ASP A 715 -40.07 -30.79 33.63
CA ASP A 715 -39.76 -29.36 33.60
C ASP A 715 -40.68 -28.56 32.66
N TYR A 716 -41.70 -29.18 32.06
CA TYR A 716 -42.56 -28.55 31.06
C TYR A 716 -43.87 -28.04 31.67
N TYR A 717 -44.11 -26.74 31.53
CA TYR A 717 -45.33 -26.07 31.95
C TYR A 717 -46.52 -26.50 31.09
N ILE A 718 -47.60 -26.89 31.78
CA ILE A 718 -48.90 -27.23 31.20
C ILE A 718 -49.88 -26.11 31.55
N PRO A 719 -50.38 -25.36 30.57
CA PRO A 719 -51.31 -24.27 30.80
C PRO A 719 -52.69 -24.76 31.25
N GLU A 720 -53.37 -23.93 32.03
CA GLU A 720 -54.71 -24.16 32.58
C GLU A 720 -55.72 -24.65 31.54
N ASN A 721 -55.73 -24.05 30.35
CA ASN A 721 -56.66 -24.42 29.28
C ASN A 721 -56.50 -25.88 28.83
N LEU A 722 -55.28 -26.43 28.80
CA LEU A 722 -55.07 -27.84 28.46
C LEU A 722 -55.52 -28.78 29.57
N LEU A 723 -55.41 -28.35 30.83
CA LEU A 723 -55.91 -29.10 31.97
C LEU A 723 -57.45 -29.15 31.97
N ILE A 724 -58.09 -28.00 31.76
CA ILE A 724 -59.56 -27.88 31.64
C ILE A 724 -60.08 -28.76 30.49
N LEU A 725 -59.44 -28.71 29.32
CA LEU A 725 -59.82 -29.54 28.16
C LEU A 725 -59.73 -31.04 28.44
N ASN A 726 -58.92 -31.45 29.42
CA ASN A 726 -58.75 -32.84 29.84
C ASN A 726 -59.49 -33.16 31.15
N ASN A 727 -60.40 -32.29 31.61
CA ASN A 727 -61.18 -32.45 32.85
C ASN A 727 -60.31 -32.62 34.11
N ILE A 728 -59.19 -31.92 34.19
CA ILE A 728 -58.28 -31.93 35.34
C ILE A 728 -58.46 -30.61 36.12
N ASP A 729 -59.51 -30.52 36.94
CA ASP A 729 -59.85 -29.29 37.69
C ASP A 729 -59.54 -29.39 39.20
N LYS A 730 -59.42 -30.61 39.75
CA LYS A 730 -59.33 -30.87 41.21
C LYS A 730 -58.33 -31.94 41.66
N VAL A 731 -57.52 -32.51 40.75
CA VAL A 731 -56.64 -33.65 41.06
C VAL A 731 -55.20 -33.19 41.30
N CYS A 732 -54.58 -33.64 42.40
CA CYS A 732 -53.21 -33.26 42.79
C CYS A 732 -52.12 -33.92 41.93
N SER A 733 -52.35 -35.13 41.40
CA SER A 733 -51.43 -35.77 40.44
C SER A 733 -52.10 -36.78 39.48
N ALA A 734 -51.63 -36.82 38.23
CA ALA A 734 -52.03 -37.78 37.20
C ALA A 734 -50.81 -38.24 36.41
N LYS A 735 -50.83 -39.41 35.76
CA LYS A 735 -49.86 -39.75 34.71
C LYS A 735 -50.39 -39.25 33.37
N ALA A 736 -49.59 -38.53 32.61
CA ALA A 736 -50.00 -38.03 31.31
C ALA A 736 -48.81 -37.96 30.33
N ASN A 737 -49.14 -37.95 29.04
CA ASN A 737 -48.21 -37.67 27.96
C ASN A 737 -48.54 -36.28 27.40
N ALA A 738 -47.61 -35.34 27.46
CA ALA A 738 -47.74 -34.06 26.80
C ALA A 738 -46.96 -34.03 25.48
N LYS A 739 -47.59 -33.50 24.43
CA LYS A 739 -46.85 -33.06 23.25
C LYS A 739 -46.43 -31.62 23.43
N ILE A 740 -45.14 -31.38 23.27
CA ILE A 740 -44.49 -30.10 23.49
C ILE A 740 -43.89 -29.63 22.18
N LEU A 741 -44.31 -28.46 21.70
CA LEU A 741 -43.74 -27.83 20.52
C LEU A 741 -42.83 -26.65 20.89
N PHE A 742 -41.92 -26.29 19.99
CA PHE A 742 -41.09 -25.10 20.14
C PHE A 742 -41.73 -23.91 19.43
N ASN A 743 -42.08 -22.85 20.19
CA ASN A 743 -42.80 -21.68 19.66
C ASN A 743 -41.87 -20.56 19.14
N GLY A 744 -40.62 -20.90 18.80
CA GLY A 744 -39.58 -19.94 18.39
C GLY A 744 -38.76 -19.36 19.57
N LYS A 745 -39.29 -19.39 20.79
CA LYS A 745 -38.59 -18.88 21.99
C LYS A 745 -38.45 -19.92 23.10
N LYS A 746 -39.50 -20.69 23.35
CA LYS A 746 -39.57 -21.69 24.41
C LYS A 746 -40.39 -22.89 23.98
N TRP A 747 -40.23 -23.97 24.73
CA TRP A 747 -41.04 -25.16 24.58
C TRP A 747 -42.39 -24.98 25.29
N VAL A 748 -43.49 -25.30 24.61
CA VAL A 748 -44.86 -25.08 25.08
C VAL A 748 -45.68 -26.35 24.85
N ALA A 749 -46.38 -26.81 25.88
CA ALA A 749 -47.34 -27.89 25.74
C ALA A 749 -48.55 -27.41 24.94
N TYR A 750 -48.97 -28.20 23.95
CA TYR A 750 -50.14 -27.90 23.12
C TYR A 750 -51.18 -29.04 23.09
N GLU A 751 -50.81 -30.24 23.54
CA GLU A 751 -51.70 -31.40 23.61
C GLU A 751 -51.35 -32.25 24.85
N LEU A 752 -52.36 -32.79 25.52
CA LEU A 752 -52.25 -33.75 26.61
C LEU A 752 -53.01 -35.02 26.22
N ASN A 753 -52.37 -36.16 26.37
CA ASN A 753 -52.87 -37.47 26.00
C ASN A 753 -52.64 -38.47 27.13
N ASN A 754 -53.37 -39.59 27.10
CA ASN A 754 -53.22 -40.72 28.04
C ASN A 754 -53.23 -40.30 29.51
N VAL A 755 -54.12 -39.36 29.87
CA VAL A 755 -54.27 -38.89 31.25
C VAL A 755 -54.89 -40.00 32.10
N THR A 756 -54.16 -40.49 33.09
CA THR A 756 -54.58 -41.51 34.04
C THR A 756 -54.46 -40.95 35.45
N LEU A 757 -55.56 -40.85 36.19
CA LEU A 757 -55.55 -40.29 37.54
C LEU A 757 -54.78 -41.22 38.51
N VAL A 758 -53.98 -40.65 39.41
CA VAL A 758 -53.31 -41.41 40.48
C VAL A 758 -54.18 -41.32 41.74
N GLU A 759 -54.73 -42.46 42.19
CA GLU A 759 -55.47 -42.53 43.45
C GLU A 759 -54.51 -42.46 44.64
N ASN A 760 -54.49 -41.33 45.37
CA ASN A 760 -53.75 -41.23 46.64
C ASN A 760 -54.65 -41.68 47.81
N ASN A 761 -54.44 -42.92 48.26
CA ASN A 761 -54.79 -43.34 49.63
C ASN A 761 -53.71 -42.78 50.57
N GLN A 762 -54.00 -41.68 51.26
CA GLN A 762 -53.32 -41.37 52.52
C GLN A 762 -54.25 -40.57 53.44
N THR A 763 -54.58 -41.23 54.54
CA THR A 763 -55.39 -40.81 55.67
C THR A 763 -54.82 -39.57 56.35
N LEU A 764 -55.72 -38.66 56.69
CA LEU A 764 -55.56 -37.57 57.64
C LEU A 764 -55.13 -38.16 59.00
N GLU A 765 -54.02 -37.68 59.56
CA GLU A 765 -53.83 -37.63 61.00
C GLU A 765 -53.64 -36.17 61.40
N GLU A 766 -54.54 -35.76 62.28
CA GLU A 766 -54.59 -34.48 62.99
C GLU A 766 -53.40 -34.35 63.93
N GLU A 767 -52.82 -33.15 64.01
CA GLU A 767 -52.37 -32.60 65.28
C GLU A 767 -52.54 -31.07 65.21
N GLU A 768 -53.64 -30.61 65.82
CA GLU A 768 -53.77 -29.25 66.36
C GLU A 768 -52.67 -29.03 67.42
N PHE A 769 -52.12 -27.82 67.52
CA PHE A 769 -52.19 -27.01 68.75
C PHE A 769 -51.69 -25.57 68.50
N ASP A 770 -52.67 -24.67 68.52
CA ASP A 770 -52.75 -23.34 69.12
C ASP A 770 -51.54 -22.38 69.25
N TYR A 771 -51.85 -21.16 68.78
CA TYR A 771 -51.65 -19.83 69.40
C TYR A 771 -50.32 -19.49 70.08
N LEU A 772 -49.71 -18.39 69.61
CA LEU A 772 -49.71 -17.13 70.37
C LEU A 772 -49.19 -15.94 69.53
N ASP A 773 -49.98 -14.88 69.64
CA ASP A 773 -49.84 -13.45 69.38
C ASP A 773 -48.46 -12.78 69.14
N ASP A 774 -48.59 -11.63 68.47
CA ASP A 774 -47.82 -10.38 68.61
C ASP A 774 -46.48 -10.20 67.85
N ILE A 775 -46.54 -9.56 66.67
CA ILE A 775 -46.14 -8.15 66.36
C ILE A 775 -46.04 -7.94 64.85
#